data_AF-A0A7S9KPH9-F1
#
_entry.id   AF-A0A7S9KPH9-F1
#
_cell.length_a   1.000
_cell.length_b   1.000
_cell.length_c   1.000
_cell.angle_alpha   90.00
_cell.angle_beta   90.00
_cell.angle_gamma   90.00
#
_symmetry.space_group_name_H-M   'P 1'
#
loop_
_entity.id
_entity.type
_entity.pdbx_description
1 polymer ?
#
loop_
_entity_poly.entity_id
_entity_poly.type
_entity_poly.pdbx_seq_one_letter_code
_entity_poly.pdbx_strand_id
1 'polypeptide(L)'
;MATHHSFSVHSLSLSFLLSSVLITFALAFGQHGHAVSDSSLRRTDAGGGQDMGHKAALSHNKTREDAKSLVEQALPALRAANRNRLQNPRLNKLEFPPAVTPDASHPVSLVREGNRRRDTTNFTVVDYVVPDKLIRAAAIVAELTKHHTASTEQQQATVASLKAQHWSAKHDANNSPLLSRKRHAGEFWMESMNMNGRATSAGDNYEVFRNVCDYGAKGDGVTDDTAAINRAISDGDRCGRLCGSSTEKPAVIYFPSGTYLVSSSIIQYYNTQFLGNPVNRPIILAAKSFVGLGVMSSNVYVEGGGGASWYIPQNNFQRSIRNFVIDITNTNPDAYVCGIHWQVAQATDLTRIDFYMKPGTTQQGIFMENGSGGSMSELYFQGGNLGAYFGNQQFTSRNLLFFNCKTAVQIHWDWAWSMHNIAIIGSKDLSQTGIVIVGGAGGPGGTGQGATGSFVLLDSKFTDLSVGIRTSLLQENSTSMLVQNCRFQRTKAIIKDVVTDADLIPGGEDKVVESWGFGKMVHKDVETSQFQNGRNIPAANRTNGLTVSPFGNIFSRSAPTYQDVLGSSFINIKSMGAKGDHATDDTATINRVLEHAANAGSIVFFPYGAYIVSDTINIPVGSRIVGQVWPMIIGVGAKFQDERQPRPVVRVGKPGDSGVVEISDMLFTAYAGSVGAVVVEWNVHESTQGSAAMWNSPIRVGGTVKSGLQARDCPKNTGRVNRHCVGAALLLHLTRSSSAYLENIWAWTADHDLDVTEQTQIDVYVGRGILIESRKPTWLWGTASEHNVLYQYQLSNAKNIFLGMIQTETPYYQPSPRAPAPFTTGIFPNDPAFEDCSATDLRCAMAWALRIVDSTGIHVYSAGLYSFFSNYSQACLGSEDCQTSAVQIKQSSNVWMYSLATKAMKQMVSLVNSSATPAAQNQNGFLSSLVAWLAGSEEEIGMPPLHHES
;
A
#
# COMPACT_ATOMS: atom_id res chain seq x y z
N MET A 1 -40.00 -0.56 -57.24
CA MET A 1 -40.91 -1.68 -56.88
C MET A 1 -40.58 -2.07 -55.45
N ALA A 2 -41.52 -2.29 -54.51
CA ALA A 2 -42.93 -1.88 -54.43
C ALA A 2 -43.41 -2.01 -52.96
N THR A 3 -44.26 -1.07 -52.49
CA THR A 3 -45.42 -1.23 -51.53
C THR A 3 -45.34 -2.19 -50.33
N HIS A 4 -45.87 -1.97 -49.11
CA HIS A 4 -46.50 -0.88 -48.32
C HIS A 4 -46.48 -1.39 -46.83
N HIS A 5 -46.88 -0.72 -45.73
CA HIS A 5 -47.62 0.51 -45.40
C HIS A 5 -46.80 1.34 -44.35
N SER A 6 -47.05 2.61 -43.97
CA SER A 6 -48.18 3.54 -44.11
C SER A 6 -49.26 3.50 -43.00
N PHE A 7 -49.01 4.15 -41.85
CA PHE A 7 -50.02 4.98 -41.16
C PHE A 7 -49.36 6.15 -40.40
N SER A 8 -50.13 7.21 -40.17
CA SER A 8 -49.81 8.48 -39.49
C SER A 8 -51.13 8.90 -38.75
N VAL A 9 -51.31 9.95 -37.94
CA VAL A 9 -51.09 11.40 -38.14
C VAL A 9 -51.38 12.15 -36.81
N HIS A 10 -50.64 13.25 -36.52
CA HIS A 10 -50.98 14.34 -35.55
C HIS A 10 -50.98 14.05 -34.02
N SER A 11 -50.86 15.03 -33.11
CA SER A 11 -50.77 16.51 -33.22
C SER A 11 -50.10 17.19 -32.00
N LEU A 12 -49.44 18.36 -32.22
CA LEU A 12 -49.25 19.56 -31.37
C LEU A 12 -48.81 19.37 -29.88
N SER A 13 -47.72 19.98 -29.36
CA SER A 13 -47.43 21.42 -29.11
C SER A 13 -48.43 22.12 -28.15
N LEU A 14 -48.05 23.02 -27.22
CA LEU A 14 -46.82 23.83 -27.06
C LEU A 14 -46.52 24.18 -25.56
N SER A 15 -45.33 24.73 -25.31
CA SER A 15 -44.63 25.10 -24.06
C SER A 15 -45.20 26.25 -23.18
N PHE A 16 -44.41 26.65 -22.16
CA PHE A 16 -44.49 27.82 -21.23
C PHE A 16 -45.39 27.68 -19.96
N LEU A 17 -45.18 28.45 -18.87
CA LEU A 17 -44.00 28.83 -18.05
C LEU A 17 -44.46 29.77 -16.90
N LEU A 18 -43.83 29.70 -15.70
CA LEU A 18 -43.95 30.68 -14.58
C LEU A 18 -45.38 30.81 -13.95
N SER A 19 -45.63 31.34 -12.74
CA SER A 19 -44.77 31.79 -11.60
C SER A 19 -45.58 31.91 -10.28
N SER A 20 -44.88 31.75 -9.14
CA SER A 20 -44.97 32.46 -7.83
C SER A 20 -46.29 33.04 -7.27
N VAL A 21 -46.54 32.85 -5.95
CA VAL A 21 -46.71 33.90 -4.89
C VAL A 21 -47.00 33.30 -3.49
N LEU A 22 -46.76 34.07 -2.40
CA LEU A 22 -46.83 33.68 -0.97
C LEU A 22 -48.18 34.02 -0.27
N ILE A 23 -48.44 33.36 0.88
CA ILE A 23 -48.95 33.90 2.19
C ILE A 23 -48.99 32.72 3.20
N THR A 24 -48.53 32.71 4.47
CA THR A 24 -47.86 33.65 5.41
C THR A 24 -48.75 34.35 6.47
N PHE A 25 -48.98 33.71 7.63
CA PHE A 25 -49.41 34.30 8.92
C PHE A 25 -49.03 33.39 10.12
N ALA A 26 -49.13 33.88 11.38
CA ALA A 26 -47.96 34.10 12.23
C ALA A 26 -48.25 34.28 13.76
N LEU A 27 -47.29 33.89 14.62
CA LEU A 27 -47.05 34.34 16.03
C LEU A 27 -48.14 33.94 17.09
N ALA A 28 -47.96 34.03 18.43
CA ALA A 28 -46.95 34.72 19.27
C ALA A 28 -46.66 34.09 20.68
N PHE A 29 -45.37 34.09 21.06
CA PHE A 29 -44.73 34.44 22.37
C PHE A 29 -45.17 33.93 23.78
N GLY A 30 -44.15 33.75 24.65
CA GLY A 30 -44.25 33.77 26.13
C GLY A 30 -42.95 33.37 26.87
N GLN A 31 -42.34 34.28 27.66
CA GLN A 31 -41.17 34.03 28.53
C GLN A 31 -41.40 34.59 29.95
N HIS A 32 -40.88 33.92 30.99
CA HIS A 32 -40.43 34.38 32.34
C HIS A 32 -40.19 33.12 33.23
N GLY A 33 -39.50 33.12 34.38
CA GLY A 33 -38.66 34.14 35.04
C GLY A 33 -38.55 33.96 36.57
N HIS A 34 -37.36 33.59 37.07
CA HIS A 34 -36.86 33.69 38.47
C HIS A 34 -37.46 32.89 39.68
N ALA A 35 -36.59 32.04 40.26
CA ALA A 35 -36.05 32.10 41.65
C ALA A 35 -36.83 31.66 42.94
N VAL A 36 -36.28 30.61 43.58
CA VAL A 36 -35.78 30.54 45.00
C VAL A 36 -36.74 30.46 46.23
N SER A 37 -36.39 29.54 47.16
CA SER A 37 -36.74 29.47 48.61
C SER A 37 -38.17 29.05 49.01
N ASP A 38 -38.44 28.41 50.18
CA ASP A 38 -37.72 27.45 51.05
C ASP A 38 -38.72 26.88 52.10
N SER A 39 -38.36 25.82 52.85
CA SER A 39 -39.05 25.28 54.05
C SER A 39 -40.39 24.54 53.82
N SER A 40 -40.86 23.62 54.68
CA SER A 40 -40.21 22.69 55.63
C SER A 40 -41.21 21.64 56.17
N LEU A 41 -40.71 20.54 56.78
CA LEU A 41 -41.40 19.64 57.73
C LEU A 41 -42.60 18.77 57.20
N ARG A 42 -42.92 17.57 57.73
CA ARG A 42 -42.15 16.50 58.40
C ARG A 42 -42.99 15.21 58.59
N ARG A 43 -42.55 14.05 58.06
CA ARG A 43 -43.01 12.66 58.40
C ARG A 43 -44.53 12.35 58.18
N THR A 44 -44.97 11.09 58.10
CA THR A 44 -44.28 9.78 58.10
C THR A 44 -44.35 9.14 56.69
N ASP A 45 -43.99 7.89 56.37
CA ASP A 45 -43.41 6.76 57.14
C ASP A 45 -42.48 5.90 56.25
N ALA A 46 -42.10 4.68 56.66
CA ALA A 46 -41.17 3.80 55.96
C ALA A 46 -41.73 2.41 55.55
N GLY A 47 -41.29 1.91 54.38
CA GLY A 47 -41.48 0.51 53.97
C GLY A 47 -41.37 0.29 52.45
N GLY A 48 -40.23 -0.20 51.94
CA GLY A 48 -40.11 -0.63 50.53
C GLY A 48 -38.73 -0.52 49.85
N GLY A 49 -37.74 0.13 50.45
CA GLY A 49 -36.51 0.54 49.74
C GLY A 49 -35.47 -0.54 49.37
N GLN A 50 -35.49 -1.73 49.98
CA GLN A 50 -34.36 -2.68 49.87
C GLN A 50 -34.48 -3.73 48.74
N ASP A 51 -35.69 -4.09 48.32
CA ASP A 51 -35.91 -5.20 47.37
C ASP A 51 -35.55 -4.83 45.91
N MET A 52 -35.84 -3.60 45.47
CA MET A 52 -35.47 -3.17 44.12
C MET A 52 -33.95 -3.06 43.92
N GLY A 53 -33.20 -2.62 44.93
CA GLY A 53 -31.74 -2.59 44.88
C GLY A 53 -31.14 -3.99 44.75
N HIS A 54 -31.66 -4.96 45.49
CA HIS A 54 -31.22 -6.35 45.38
C HIS A 54 -31.55 -6.97 44.01
N LYS A 55 -32.76 -6.74 43.48
CA LYS A 55 -33.17 -7.27 42.17
C LYS A 55 -32.34 -6.69 41.02
N ALA A 56 -32.04 -5.39 41.04
CA ALA A 56 -31.14 -4.77 40.07
C ALA A 56 -29.70 -5.32 40.15
N ALA A 57 -29.16 -5.50 41.37
CA ALA A 57 -27.84 -6.09 41.56
C ALA A 57 -27.77 -7.55 41.07
N LEU A 58 -28.83 -8.33 41.29
CA LEU A 58 -28.95 -9.71 40.81
C LEU A 58 -29.04 -9.77 39.27
N SER A 59 -29.84 -8.92 38.63
CA SER A 59 -29.91 -8.87 37.16
C SER A 59 -28.59 -8.40 36.53
N HIS A 60 -27.89 -7.44 37.15
CA HIS A 60 -26.57 -7.02 36.68
C HIS A 60 -25.52 -8.13 36.83
N ASN A 61 -25.43 -8.81 37.97
CA ASN A 61 -24.47 -9.92 38.13
C ASN A 61 -24.77 -11.07 37.17
N LYS A 62 -26.04 -11.46 37.00
CA LYS A 62 -26.41 -12.46 35.98
C LYS A 62 -25.97 -12.04 34.57
N THR A 63 -26.21 -10.78 34.18
CA THR A 63 -25.78 -10.26 32.86
C THR A 63 -24.26 -10.34 32.67
N ARG A 64 -23.47 -10.17 33.74
CA ARG A 64 -22.00 -10.30 33.72
C ARG A 64 -21.54 -11.75 33.58
N GLU A 65 -22.23 -12.68 34.22
CA GLU A 65 -21.96 -14.12 34.13
C GLU A 65 -22.37 -14.69 32.76
N ASP A 66 -23.54 -14.31 32.25
CA ASP A 66 -24.02 -14.62 30.90
C ASP A 66 -23.03 -14.11 29.84
N ALA A 67 -22.47 -12.90 30.01
CA ALA A 67 -21.46 -12.33 29.10
C ALA A 67 -20.13 -13.11 29.12
N LYS A 68 -19.61 -13.47 30.31
CA LYS A 68 -18.40 -14.32 30.43
C LYS A 68 -18.60 -15.66 29.75
N SER A 69 -19.71 -16.34 30.06
CA SER A 69 -20.00 -17.65 29.52
C SER A 69 -20.12 -17.64 27.99
N LEU A 70 -20.71 -16.58 27.40
CA LEU A 70 -20.80 -16.44 25.95
C LEU A 70 -19.43 -16.28 25.27
N VAL A 71 -18.50 -15.54 25.87
CA VAL A 71 -17.12 -15.39 25.36
C VAL A 71 -16.35 -16.71 25.51
N GLU A 72 -16.44 -17.36 26.67
CA GLU A 72 -15.80 -18.66 26.95
C GLU A 72 -16.27 -19.76 26.00
N GLN A 73 -17.57 -19.81 25.68
CA GLN A 73 -18.14 -20.75 24.69
C GLN A 73 -17.70 -20.47 23.25
N ALA A 74 -17.45 -19.21 22.89
CA ALA A 74 -17.05 -18.82 21.53
C ALA A 74 -15.54 -19.03 21.24
N LEU A 75 -14.69 -18.83 22.24
CA LEU A 75 -13.22 -18.90 22.11
C LEU A 75 -12.69 -20.18 21.42
N PRO A 76 -13.19 -21.40 21.69
CA PRO A 76 -12.76 -22.61 20.99
C PRO A 76 -13.04 -22.59 19.48
N ALA A 77 -14.16 -22.02 19.05
CA ALA A 77 -14.53 -21.92 17.64
C ALA A 77 -13.68 -20.86 16.91
N LEU A 78 -13.53 -19.67 17.51
CA LEU A 78 -12.64 -18.62 17.00
C LEU A 78 -11.20 -19.11 16.86
N ARG A 79 -10.70 -19.84 17.87
CA ARG A 79 -9.39 -20.48 17.85
C ARG A 79 -9.24 -21.48 16.71
N ALA A 80 -10.25 -22.32 16.47
CA ALA A 80 -10.23 -23.31 15.40
C ALA A 80 -10.21 -22.65 14.02
N ALA A 81 -11.02 -21.62 13.80
CA ALA A 81 -11.08 -20.91 12.53
C ALA A 81 -9.85 -20.03 12.25
N ASN A 82 -9.33 -19.30 13.24
CA ASN A 82 -8.08 -18.53 13.09
C ASN A 82 -6.88 -19.46 12.83
N ARG A 83 -6.81 -20.62 13.50
CA ARG A 83 -5.85 -21.69 13.18
C ARG A 83 -6.03 -22.18 11.74
N ASN A 84 -7.27 -22.44 11.31
CA ASN A 84 -7.57 -22.94 9.97
C ASN A 84 -7.11 -21.97 8.88
N ARG A 85 -7.36 -20.66 9.04
CA ARG A 85 -6.84 -19.59 8.15
C ARG A 85 -5.31 -19.57 8.05
N LEU A 86 -4.60 -19.78 9.17
CA LEU A 86 -3.13 -19.81 9.20
C LEU A 86 -2.53 -21.09 8.58
N GLN A 87 -3.26 -22.20 8.65
CA GLN A 87 -2.83 -23.50 8.11
C GLN A 87 -3.27 -23.72 6.64
N ASN A 88 -4.34 -23.06 6.21
CA ASN A 88 -4.93 -23.15 4.88
C ASN A 88 -5.15 -21.72 4.34
N PRO A 89 -4.09 -20.94 4.16
CA PRO A 89 -4.18 -19.56 3.69
C PRO A 89 -4.70 -19.50 2.26
N ARG A 90 -5.30 -18.36 1.92
CA ARG A 90 -5.97 -18.14 0.63
C ARG A 90 -5.04 -17.37 -0.30
N LEU A 91 -4.73 -17.95 -1.45
CA LEU A 91 -4.05 -17.27 -2.55
C LEU A 91 -5.00 -16.27 -3.23
N ASN A 92 -4.49 -15.39 -4.09
CA ASN A 92 -5.34 -14.57 -4.97
C ASN A 92 -6.18 -15.46 -5.90
N LYS A 93 -7.33 -14.93 -6.33
CA LYS A 93 -8.06 -15.41 -7.51
C LYS A 93 -7.92 -14.36 -8.60
N LEU A 94 -7.57 -14.77 -9.82
CA LEU A 94 -7.34 -13.88 -10.96
C LEU A 94 -8.53 -13.81 -11.94
N GLU A 95 -9.69 -14.26 -11.48
CA GLU A 95 -10.98 -14.00 -12.10
C GLU A 95 -11.55 -12.73 -11.45
N PHE A 96 -11.87 -11.72 -12.26
CA PHE A 96 -12.78 -10.65 -11.80
C PHE A 96 -14.11 -11.34 -11.44
N PRO A 97 -14.56 -11.30 -10.17
CA PRO A 97 -15.77 -12.01 -9.80
C PRO A 97 -16.97 -11.41 -10.56
N PRO A 98 -17.88 -12.23 -11.10
CA PRO A 98 -19.17 -11.71 -11.53
C PRO A 98 -19.86 -11.06 -10.33
N ALA A 99 -20.74 -10.08 -10.56
CA ALA A 99 -21.41 -9.33 -9.51
C ALA A 99 -22.33 -10.23 -8.66
N VAL A 100 -21.77 -10.84 -7.61
CA VAL A 100 -22.53 -11.66 -6.64
C VAL A 100 -23.11 -10.73 -5.58
N THR A 101 -24.42 -10.51 -5.63
CA THR A 101 -25.19 -9.95 -4.51
C THR A 101 -25.18 -10.95 -3.34
N PRO A 102 -24.51 -10.68 -2.20
CA PRO A 102 -24.44 -11.63 -1.11
C PRO A 102 -25.75 -11.65 -0.33
N ASP A 103 -26.34 -12.82 -0.14
CA ASP A 103 -27.56 -12.99 0.65
C ASP A 103 -27.34 -12.48 2.09
N ALA A 104 -28.30 -11.72 2.61
CA ALA A 104 -28.25 -11.07 3.92
C ALA A 104 -29.02 -11.83 5.01
N SER A 105 -29.64 -12.97 4.69
CA SER A 105 -30.73 -13.54 5.50
C SER A 105 -30.33 -14.55 6.59
N HIS A 106 -29.05 -14.88 6.77
CA HIS A 106 -28.63 -15.99 7.65
C HIS A 106 -27.59 -15.58 8.72
N PRO A 107 -27.92 -15.74 10.02
CA PRO A 107 -26.94 -15.67 11.11
C PRO A 107 -26.42 -17.06 11.49
N VAL A 108 -25.10 -17.24 11.46
CA VAL A 108 -24.31 -18.31 12.15
C VAL A 108 -24.90 -19.73 12.13
N SER A 109 -24.43 -20.56 11.19
CA SER A 109 -24.59 -22.02 11.24
C SER A 109 -23.23 -22.72 11.38
N LEU A 110 -22.98 -23.33 12.54
CA LEU A 110 -21.91 -24.32 12.70
C LEU A 110 -22.34 -25.61 12.00
N VAL A 111 -21.94 -25.80 10.74
CA VAL A 111 -22.17 -27.06 10.00
C VAL A 111 -21.32 -28.16 10.60
N ARG A 112 -21.86 -28.85 11.60
CA ARG A 112 -21.30 -30.06 12.18
C ARG A 112 -21.97 -31.26 11.51
N GLU A 113 -21.35 -31.79 10.45
CA GLU A 113 -21.84 -33.03 9.84
C GLU A 113 -21.89 -34.17 10.86
N GLY A 114 -22.97 -34.95 10.80
CA GLY A 114 -23.37 -35.85 11.88
C GLY A 114 -22.91 -37.29 11.71
N ASN A 115 -22.37 -37.85 12.80
CA ASN A 115 -22.44 -39.27 13.16
C ASN A 115 -22.07 -40.31 12.07
N ARG A 116 -20.77 -40.53 11.85
CA ARG A 116 -20.21 -41.87 11.58
C ARG A 116 -18.92 -42.11 12.40
N ARG A 117 -18.58 -43.38 12.63
CA ARG A 117 -17.51 -43.79 13.56
C ARG A 117 -16.14 -43.85 12.86
N ARG A 118 -15.15 -43.21 13.50
CA ARG A 118 -13.69 -43.29 13.27
C ARG A 118 -13.15 -42.68 11.96
N ASP A 119 -11.93 -42.18 12.14
CA ASP A 119 -10.91 -41.71 11.19
C ASP A 119 -11.17 -40.44 10.36
N THR A 120 -10.07 -39.67 10.18
CA THR A 120 -9.90 -38.44 9.39
C THR A 120 -10.97 -37.34 9.53
N THR A 121 -10.77 -36.42 10.48
CA THR A 121 -11.56 -35.18 10.59
C THR A 121 -11.14 -34.12 9.56
N ASN A 122 -11.66 -34.21 8.34
CA ASN A 122 -11.60 -33.12 7.37
C ASN A 122 -12.59 -32.03 7.78
N PHE A 123 -12.09 -30.88 8.26
CA PHE A 123 -12.89 -29.67 8.43
C PHE A 123 -12.88 -28.88 7.11
N THR A 124 -14.06 -28.65 6.54
CA THR A 124 -14.25 -27.65 5.48
C THR A 124 -14.01 -26.23 6.02
N VAL A 125 -13.78 -25.27 5.12
CA VAL A 125 -13.34 -23.91 5.52
C VAL A 125 -14.41 -23.20 6.36
N VAL A 126 -14.04 -22.79 7.57
CA VAL A 126 -14.93 -22.12 8.52
C VAL A 126 -14.73 -20.60 8.47
N ASP A 127 -15.34 -19.98 7.47
CA ASP A 127 -15.39 -18.52 7.36
C ASP A 127 -16.48 -17.94 8.29
N TYR A 128 -16.06 -17.22 9.34
CA TYR A 128 -16.94 -16.63 10.36
C TYR A 128 -16.92 -15.10 10.35
N VAL A 129 -18.05 -14.51 10.76
CA VAL A 129 -18.20 -13.14 11.25
C VAL A 129 -18.44 -13.19 12.77
N VAL A 130 -17.94 -12.22 13.53
CA VAL A 130 -18.19 -12.15 14.98
C VAL A 130 -19.58 -11.50 15.21
N PRO A 131 -20.56 -12.17 15.84
CA PRO A 131 -21.89 -11.59 16.00
C PRO A 131 -21.91 -10.46 17.04
N ASP A 132 -22.72 -9.43 16.82
CA ASP A 132 -22.87 -8.28 17.74
C ASP A 132 -23.12 -8.66 19.20
N LYS A 133 -23.86 -9.75 19.46
CA LYS A 133 -24.13 -10.24 20.82
C LYS A 133 -22.83 -10.68 21.52
N LEU A 134 -21.92 -11.29 20.78
CA LEU A 134 -20.59 -11.70 21.26
C LEU A 134 -19.66 -10.51 21.39
N ILE A 135 -19.70 -9.53 20.48
CA ILE A 135 -18.96 -8.26 20.59
C ILE A 135 -19.37 -7.51 21.88
N ARG A 136 -20.68 -7.32 22.10
CA ARG A 136 -21.20 -6.68 23.33
C ARG A 136 -20.82 -7.45 24.60
N ALA A 137 -20.82 -8.78 24.57
CA ALA A 137 -20.35 -9.59 25.69
C ALA A 137 -18.84 -9.45 25.93
N ALA A 138 -18.03 -9.40 24.87
CA ALA A 138 -16.58 -9.22 24.97
C ALA A 138 -16.20 -7.87 25.59
N ALA A 139 -16.93 -6.80 25.26
CA ALA A 139 -16.78 -5.48 25.87
C ALA A 139 -17.14 -5.46 27.36
N ILE A 140 -18.30 -6.03 27.72
CA ILE A 140 -18.72 -6.19 29.13
C ILE A 140 -17.65 -6.97 29.93
N VAL A 141 -17.06 -8.03 29.36
CA VAL A 141 -15.99 -8.77 30.02
C VAL A 141 -14.67 -8.00 30.06
N ALA A 142 -14.40 -7.12 29.09
CA ALA A 142 -13.19 -6.29 29.06
C ALA A 142 -13.17 -5.31 30.23
N GLU A 143 -14.22 -4.50 30.41
CA GLU A 143 -14.32 -3.48 31.47
C GLU A 143 -14.32 -4.09 32.89
N LEU A 144 -14.81 -5.34 33.02
CA LEU A 144 -14.82 -6.08 34.29
C LEU A 144 -13.47 -6.74 34.64
N THR A 145 -12.48 -6.64 33.77
CA THR A 145 -11.23 -7.40 33.86
C THR A 145 -10.03 -6.47 33.87
N LYS A 146 -9.07 -6.68 34.77
CA LYS A 146 -7.80 -5.94 34.74
C LYS A 146 -6.91 -6.44 33.60
N HIS A 147 -6.46 -5.53 32.74
CA HIS A 147 -5.44 -5.76 31.71
C HIS A 147 -4.14 -5.05 32.13
N HIS A 148 -3.02 -5.38 31.48
CA HIS A 148 -1.73 -4.73 31.73
C HIS A 148 -1.04 -4.43 30.40
N THR A 149 -0.46 -3.25 30.21
CA THR A 149 0.38 -3.03 29.02
C THR A 149 1.79 -3.57 29.23
N ALA A 150 2.37 -4.14 28.17
CA ALA A 150 3.78 -4.48 28.07
C ALA A 150 4.68 -3.25 27.86
N SER A 151 4.14 -2.10 27.45
CA SER A 151 4.92 -0.89 27.15
C SER A 151 5.27 -0.08 28.40
N THR A 152 5.98 -0.71 29.35
CA THR A 152 6.54 -0.04 30.53
C THR A 152 7.70 0.89 30.16
N GLU A 153 8.04 1.86 31.01
CA GLU A 153 9.17 2.79 30.78
C GLU A 153 10.49 2.06 30.47
N GLN A 154 10.81 1.00 31.23
CA GLN A 154 11.99 0.17 31.00
C GLN A 154 11.93 -0.53 29.63
N GLN A 155 10.75 -1.02 29.23
CA GLN A 155 10.56 -1.64 27.92
C GLN A 155 10.67 -0.61 26.79
N GLN A 156 10.11 0.59 26.96
CA GLN A 156 10.22 1.70 25.99
C GLN A 156 11.68 2.14 25.82
N ALA A 157 12.44 2.30 26.91
CA ALA A 157 13.87 2.60 26.86
C ALA A 157 14.68 1.51 26.14
N THR A 158 14.36 0.24 26.40
CA THR A 158 14.96 -0.92 25.70
C THR A 158 14.66 -0.87 24.19
N VAL A 159 13.41 -0.63 23.81
CA VAL A 159 13.00 -0.52 22.39
C VAL A 159 13.66 0.69 21.71
N ALA A 160 13.75 1.83 22.38
CA ALA A 160 14.46 3.01 21.86
C ALA A 160 15.95 2.72 21.63
N SER A 161 16.62 2.02 22.55
CA SER A 161 18.02 1.61 22.39
C SER A 161 18.22 0.65 21.22
N LEU A 162 17.37 -0.37 21.08
CA LEU A 162 17.46 -1.33 19.97
C LEU A 162 17.23 -0.64 18.62
N LYS A 163 16.24 0.26 18.52
CA LYS A 163 15.97 1.05 17.31
C LYS A 163 17.13 1.98 16.96
N ALA A 164 17.71 2.69 17.93
CA ALA A 164 18.87 3.55 17.72
C ALA A 164 20.14 2.77 17.29
N GLN A 165 20.22 1.47 17.57
CA GLN A 165 21.32 0.60 17.17
C GLN A 165 21.12 -0.08 15.80
N HIS A 166 19.86 -0.31 15.38
CA HIS A 166 19.54 -1.14 14.21
C HIS A 166 18.79 -0.42 13.07
N TRP A 167 18.24 0.77 13.30
CA TRP A 167 17.73 1.63 12.23
C TRP A 167 18.75 2.71 11.90
N SER A 168 18.83 3.07 10.61
CA SER A 168 19.65 4.19 10.14
C SER A 168 19.34 5.46 10.94
N ALA A 169 20.36 6.28 11.21
CA ALA A 169 20.15 7.59 11.81
C ALA A 169 19.14 8.39 10.97
N LYS A 170 18.26 9.17 11.62
CA LYS A 170 17.30 10.01 10.90
C LYS A 170 18.06 11.06 10.08
N HIS A 171 18.15 10.83 8.78
CA HIS A 171 18.58 11.82 7.80
C HIS A 171 17.46 12.85 7.58
N ASP A 172 17.08 13.58 8.62
CA ASP A 172 16.14 14.68 8.51
C ASP A 172 16.84 15.89 7.89
N ALA A 173 16.34 16.40 6.75
CA ALA A 173 16.88 17.58 6.06
C ALA A 173 16.62 18.91 6.80
N ASN A 174 16.48 18.84 8.14
CA ASN A 174 16.08 19.93 9.03
C ASN A 174 17.26 20.64 9.71
N ASN A 175 18.49 20.47 9.19
CA ASN A 175 19.68 21.26 9.56
C ASN A 175 19.60 22.75 9.14
N SER A 176 18.40 23.26 8.80
CA SER A 176 18.16 24.70 8.62
C SER A 176 18.03 25.38 9.99
N PRO A 177 18.82 26.43 10.29
CA PRO A 177 18.75 27.17 11.55
C PRO A 177 17.38 27.78 11.90
N LEU A 178 16.47 27.88 10.91
CA LEU A 178 15.12 28.41 11.08
C LEU A 178 14.17 27.39 11.74
N LEU A 179 14.34 26.10 11.44
CA LEU A 179 13.53 25.01 12.02
C LEU A 179 14.20 24.36 13.24
N SER A 180 15.52 24.50 13.41
CA SER A 180 16.27 23.89 14.52
C SER A 180 16.10 24.56 15.91
N ARG A 181 14.97 25.25 16.14
CA ARG A 181 14.62 25.71 17.49
C ARG A 181 14.37 24.50 18.39
N LYS A 182 14.88 24.57 19.63
CA LYS A 182 14.93 23.47 20.61
C LYS A 182 13.68 22.60 20.59
N ARG A 183 13.88 21.28 20.56
CA ARG A 183 12.86 20.24 20.76
C ARG A 183 11.82 20.65 21.81
N HIS A 184 10.67 21.13 21.34
CA HIS A 184 9.63 21.66 22.21
C HIS A 184 8.80 20.50 22.77
N ALA A 185 8.61 20.46 24.09
CA ALA A 185 7.54 19.68 24.68
C ALA A 185 6.22 20.41 24.37
N GLY A 186 5.39 19.80 23.52
CA GLY A 186 4.16 20.40 23.01
C GLY A 186 3.29 19.36 22.29
N GLU A 187 2.08 19.80 21.96
CA GLU A 187 1.08 19.03 21.21
C GLU A 187 1.55 18.76 19.77
N PHE A 188 1.03 17.71 19.15
CA PHE A 188 1.31 17.42 17.74
C PHE A 188 0.66 18.49 16.86
N TRP A 189 1.34 18.90 15.78
CA TRP A 189 0.91 20.06 14.99
C TRP A 189 -0.54 19.98 14.46
N MET A 190 -1.06 18.78 14.19
CA MET A 190 -2.48 18.59 13.81
C MET A 190 -3.48 18.86 14.94
N GLU A 191 -3.11 18.62 16.21
CA GLU A 191 -3.97 18.89 17.37
C GLU A 191 -4.16 20.41 17.56
N SER A 192 -3.12 21.19 17.23
CA SER A 192 -3.12 22.66 17.29
C SER A 192 -3.68 23.38 16.06
N MET A 193 -4.21 22.67 15.06
CA MET A 193 -4.55 23.22 13.74
C MET A 193 -5.99 22.91 13.30
N ASN A 194 -6.65 23.87 12.65
CA ASN A 194 -7.95 23.66 12.01
C ASN A 194 -7.88 22.61 10.88
N MET A 195 -8.52 21.45 11.10
CA MET A 195 -8.55 20.30 10.20
C MET A 195 -9.67 20.40 9.12
N ASN A 196 -9.78 21.55 8.44
CA ASN A 196 -10.83 21.88 7.45
C ASN A 196 -10.76 21.14 6.09
N GLY A 197 -10.50 19.83 6.12
CA GLY A 197 -10.69 18.93 4.98
C GLY A 197 -12.17 18.82 4.61
N ARG A 198 -12.46 18.66 3.31
CA ARG A 198 -13.84 18.60 2.81
C ARG A 198 -13.92 17.74 1.55
N ALA A 199 -14.74 16.69 1.59
CA ALA A 199 -14.96 15.82 0.43
C ALA A 199 -16.28 16.20 -0.27
N THR A 200 -16.22 17.12 -1.24
CA THR A 200 -17.41 17.71 -1.89
C THR A 200 -18.26 16.73 -2.71
N SER A 201 -17.80 15.50 -2.94
CA SER A 201 -18.63 14.43 -3.49
C SER A 201 -19.46 13.69 -2.42
N ALA A 202 -18.95 13.58 -1.19
CA ALA A 202 -19.64 12.94 -0.07
C ALA A 202 -20.67 13.84 0.64
N GLY A 203 -20.81 15.10 0.22
CA GLY A 203 -21.77 16.08 0.72
C GLY A 203 -21.18 17.14 1.65
N ASP A 204 -21.90 18.25 1.82
CA ASP A 204 -21.42 19.45 2.52
C ASP A 204 -21.05 19.25 4.00
N ASN A 205 -21.68 18.25 4.65
CA ASN A 205 -21.49 17.93 6.07
C ASN A 205 -20.54 16.74 6.30
N TYR A 206 -19.87 16.24 5.26
CA TYR A 206 -18.97 15.10 5.39
C TYR A 206 -17.64 15.51 6.04
N GLU A 207 -17.43 15.10 7.29
CA GLU A 207 -16.16 15.24 7.98
C GLU A 207 -15.09 14.35 7.34
N VAL A 208 -13.84 14.82 7.26
CA VAL A 208 -12.71 14.01 6.75
C VAL A 208 -11.79 13.60 7.89
N PHE A 209 -11.43 14.54 8.76
CA PHE A 209 -10.67 14.27 9.98
C PHE A 209 -11.62 13.99 11.14
N ARG A 210 -11.40 12.90 11.86
CA ARG A 210 -12.23 12.45 12.98
C ARG A 210 -11.33 12.04 14.13
N ASN A 211 -11.42 12.72 15.27
CA ASN A 211 -10.75 12.31 16.50
C ASN A 211 -11.62 11.28 17.23
N VAL A 212 -11.08 10.11 17.56
CA VAL A 212 -11.85 9.03 18.21
C VAL A 212 -12.47 9.43 19.56
N CYS A 213 -11.88 10.41 20.26
CA CYS A 213 -12.41 10.94 21.51
C CYS A 213 -13.75 11.68 21.33
N ASP A 214 -13.95 12.36 20.20
CA ASP A 214 -15.19 13.09 19.90
C ASP A 214 -16.36 12.11 19.67
N TYR A 215 -16.06 10.92 19.13
CA TYR A 215 -16.99 9.79 19.02
C TYR A 215 -17.16 9.01 20.35
N GLY A 216 -16.52 9.47 21.42
CA GLY A 216 -16.73 9.04 22.80
C GLY A 216 -15.60 8.21 23.41
N ALA A 217 -14.52 7.90 22.68
CA ALA A 217 -13.41 7.10 23.19
C ALA A 217 -12.69 7.77 24.37
N LYS A 218 -12.11 6.99 25.30
CA LYS A 218 -11.50 7.48 26.53
C LYS A 218 -9.98 7.40 26.54
N GLY A 219 -9.38 6.38 25.92
CA GLY A 219 -7.92 6.21 25.95
C GLY A 219 -7.38 5.99 27.38
N ASP A 220 -8.19 5.47 28.30
CA ASP A 220 -7.89 5.29 29.73
C ASP A 220 -7.35 3.89 30.10
N GLY A 221 -7.38 2.94 29.16
CA GLY A 221 -6.99 1.54 29.32
C GLY A 221 -8.01 0.66 30.07
N VAL A 222 -9.22 1.17 30.34
CA VAL A 222 -10.24 0.56 31.20
C VAL A 222 -11.62 0.51 30.52
N THR A 223 -12.03 1.59 29.86
CA THR A 223 -13.28 1.69 29.09
C THR A 223 -13.12 0.98 27.74
N ASP A 224 -14.13 0.23 27.26
CA ASP A 224 -14.04 -0.40 25.94
C ASP A 224 -14.30 0.62 24.82
N ASP A 225 -13.23 1.05 24.17
CA ASP A 225 -13.25 2.06 23.12
C ASP A 225 -13.62 1.50 21.73
N THR A 226 -13.77 0.18 21.58
CA THR A 226 -14.00 -0.49 20.28
C THR A 226 -15.22 0.08 19.54
N ALA A 227 -16.29 0.35 20.29
CA ALA A 227 -17.53 0.89 19.73
C ALA A 227 -17.41 2.38 19.36
N ALA A 228 -16.59 3.16 20.08
CA ALA A 228 -16.35 4.56 19.75
C ALA A 228 -15.45 4.72 18.53
N ILE A 229 -14.36 3.94 18.48
CA ILE A 229 -13.43 3.93 17.35
C ILE A 229 -14.14 3.45 16.07
N ASN A 230 -14.91 2.35 16.11
CA ASN A 230 -15.65 1.89 14.93
C ASN A 230 -16.77 2.85 14.49
N ARG A 231 -17.37 3.64 15.40
CA ARG A 231 -18.26 4.75 15.01
C ARG A 231 -17.49 5.81 14.21
N ALA A 232 -16.34 6.27 14.72
CA ALA A 232 -15.50 7.23 13.99
C ALA A 232 -15.11 6.71 12.59
N ILE A 233 -14.86 5.41 12.43
CA ILE A 233 -14.43 4.86 11.13
C ILE A 233 -15.58 4.74 10.11
N SER A 234 -16.83 4.53 10.55
CA SER A 234 -17.99 4.30 9.68
C SER A 234 -18.83 5.55 9.42
N ASP A 235 -18.71 6.59 10.24
CA ASP A 235 -19.54 7.79 10.18
C ASP A 235 -19.38 8.61 8.88
N GLY A 236 -20.49 9.15 8.39
CA GLY A 236 -20.62 9.73 7.05
C GLY A 236 -20.90 8.67 5.96
N ASP A 237 -21.60 7.58 6.29
CA ASP A 237 -22.05 6.55 5.33
C ASP A 237 -20.88 5.97 4.49
N ARG A 238 -19.80 5.57 5.17
CA ARG A 238 -18.53 5.24 4.50
C ARG A 238 -18.53 3.88 3.82
N CYS A 239 -17.64 3.75 2.83
CA CYS A 239 -17.46 2.54 2.04
C CYS A 239 -17.00 1.34 2.89
N GLY A 240 -17.98 0.52 3.28
CA GLY A 240 -17.84 -0.69 4.10
C GLY A 240 -18.31 -1.95 3.37
N ARG A 241 -19.05 -2.82 4.07
CA ARG A 241 -19.63 -4.04 3.50
C ARG A 241 -20.50 -3.71 2.27
N LEU A 242 -20.37 -4.51 1.21
CA LEU A 242 -21.08 -4.38 -0.08
C LEU A 242 -20.75 -3.13 -0.93
N CYS A 243 -19.86 -2.25 -0.49
CA CYS A 243 -19.49 -1.06 -1.27
C CYS A 243 -18.74 -1.39 -2.57
N GLY A 244 -17.81 -2.36 -2.53
CA GLY A 244 -16.82 -2.61 -3.58
C GLY A 244 -15.54 -1.81 -3.34
N SER A 245 -15.55 -0.53 -3.71
CA SER A 245 -14.52 0.47 -3.46
C SER A 245 -15.12 1.88 -3.52
N SER A 246 -14.41 2.90 -3.03
CA SER A 246 -14.81 4.31 -3.21
C SER A 246 -13.67 5.29 -2.94
N THR A 247 -13.57 6.32 -3.77
CA THR A 247 -12.65 7.45 -3.61
C THR A 247 -13.32 8.70 -3.02
N GLU A 248 -14.66 8.79 -3.08
CA GLU A 248 -15.44 9.93 -2.60
C GLU A 248 -15.42 10.16 -1.08
N LYS A 249 -15.32 9.08 -0.27
CA LYS A 249 -15.55 9.10 1.19
C LYS A 249 -14.27 8.81 2.02
N PRO A 250 -13.21 9.64 1.92
CA PRO A 250 -11.94 9.42 2.62
C PRO A 250 -12.01 9.77 4.11
N ALA A 251 -11.19 9.13 4.94
CA ALA A 251 -11.06 9.53 6.35
C ALA A 251 -9.62 9.51 6.88
N VAL A 252 -9.30 10.51 7.71
CA VAL A 252 -8.23 10.43 8.72
C VAL A 252 -8.90 10.15 10.06
N ILE A 253 -8.66 8.97 10.61
CA ILE A 253 -9.10 8.59 11.95
C ILE A 253 -7.92 8.84 12.89
N TYR A 254 -8.03 9.91 13.67
CA TYR A 254 -6.98 10.39 14.55
C TYR A 254 -7.12 9.83 15.96
N PHE A 255 -6.00 9.36 16.51
CA PHE A 255 -5.90 8.81 17.85
C PHE A 255 -4.93 9.66 18.67
N PRO A 256 -5.44 10.57 19.53
CA PRO A 256 -4.64 11.26 20.54
C PRO A 256 -3.91 10.28 21.46
N SER A 257 -2.88 10.75 22.16
CA SER A 257 -2.11 9.95 23.10
C SER A 257 -2.98 9.36 24.22
N GLY A 258 -2.98 8.03 24.35
CA GLY A 258 -3.79 7.29 25.32
C GLY A 258 -3.64 5.78 25.17
N THR A 259 -4.32 5.02 26.03
CA THR A 259 -4.46 3.55 25.94
C THR A 259 -5.90 3.17 25.62
N TYR A 260 -6.18 2.76 24.39
CA TYR A 260 -7.52 2.40 23.94
C TYR A 260 -7.71 0.90 24.13
N LEU A 261 -8.53 0.51 25.11
CA LEU A 261 -8.86 -0.89 25.35
C LEU A 261 -9.90 -1.37 24.34
N VAL A 262 -9.64 -2.51 23.69
CA VAL A 262 -10.55 -3.05 22.66
C VAL A 262 -10.79 -4.55 22.78
N SER A 263 -12.04 -4.97 22.58
CA SER A 263 -12.49 -6.37 22.71
C SER A 263 -12.98 -7.01 21.42
N SER A 264 -13.04 -6.28 20.30
CA SER A 264 -13.15 -6.85 18.96
C SER A 264 -12.36 -6.03 17.94
N SER A 265 -12.30 -6.50 16.70
CA SER A 265 -11.58 -5.82 15.62
C SER A 265 -12.04 -4.37 15.41
N ILE A 266 -11.06 -3.48 15.28
CA ILE A 266 -11.19 -2.15 14.67
C ILE A 266 -11.18 -2.38 13.14
N ILE A 267 -12.29 -2.10 12.46
CA ILE A 267 -12.46 -2.38 11.04
C ILE A 267 -12.11 -1.13 10.23
N GLN A 268 -11.00 -1.16 9.49
CA GLN A 268 -10.61 -0.07 8.60
C GLN A 268 -11.46 -0.11 7.32
N TYR A 269 -12.34 0.87 7.16
CA TYR A 269 -13.15 1.05 5.94
C TYR A 269 -12.25 1.46 4.75
N TYR A 270 -12.75 1.39 3.53
CA TYR A 270 -11.98 1.75 2.33
C TYR A 270 -11.50 3.22 2.38
N ASN A 271 -10.41 3.57 1.68
CA ASN A 271 -9.86 4.94 1.61
C ASN A 271 -9.70 5.61 3.00
N THR A 272 -8.89 4.99 3.88
CA THR A 272 -8.77 5.40 5.29
C THR A 272 -7.32 5.41 5.77
N GLN A 273 -6.92 6.49 6.45
CA GLN A 273 -5.72 6.53 7.28
C GLN A 273 -6.09 6.41 8.77
N PHE A 274 -5.44 5.50 9.49
CA PHE A 274 -5.38 5.53 10.95
C PHE A 274 -4.09 6.23 11.36
N LEU A 275 -4.20 7.31 12.14
CA LEU A 275 -3.07 8.16 12.49
C LEU A 275 -3.00 8.36 14.00
N GLY A 276 -2.04 7.70 14.64
CA GLY A 276 -1.70 7.98 16.04
C GLY A 276 -0.87 9.25 16.20
N ASN A 277 -1.00 9.90 17.36
CA ASN A 277 -0.11 10.98 17.77
C ASN A 277 1.37 10.51 17.75
N PRO A 278 2.27 11.09 16.93
CA PRO A 278 3.65 10.62 16.82
C PRO A 278 4.57 11.05 17.97
N VAL A 279 4.16 12.01 18.81
CA VAL A 279 4.94 12.49 19.97
C VAL A 279 4.87 11.44 21.08
N ASN A 280 3.66 11.08 21.50
CA ASN A 280 3.39 9.98 22.44
C ASN A 280 2.40 9.01 21.80
N ARG A 281 2.91 7.92 21.20
CA ARG A 281 2.10 7.01 20.38
C ARG A 281 0.99 6.32 21.18
N PRO A 282 -0.27 6.34 20.70
CA PRO A 282 -1.37 5.64 21.37
C PRO A 282 -1.15 4.13 21.38
N ILE A 283 -1.53 3.52 22.50
CA ILE A 283 -1.52 2.07 22.72
C ILE A 283 -2.92 1.55 22.40
N ILE A 284 -3.06 0.67 21.41
CA ILE A 284 -4.25 -0.15 21.22
C ILE A 284 -4.04 -1.45 22.01
N LEU A 285 -4.78 -1.59 23.11
CA LEU A 285 -4.63 -2.68 24.07
C LEU A 285 -5.77 -3.69 23.84
N ALA A 286 -5.45 -4.87 23.33
CA ALA A 286 -6.46 -5.90 23.09
C ALA A 286 -6.79 -6.67 24.38
N ALA A 287 -8.07 -6.67 24.76
CA ALA A 287 -8.56 -7.22 26.01
C ALA A 287 -8.37 -8.74 26.12
N LYS A 288 -8.37 -9.27 27.36
CA LYS A 288 -8.40 -10.72 27.63
C LYS A 288 -9.60 -11.43 26.99
N SER A 289 -10.71 -10.71 26.79
CA SER A 289 -11.94 -11.15 26.14
C SER A 289 -11.97 -10.97 24.62
N PHE A 290 -10.87 -10.54 23.98
CA PHE A 290 -10.86 -10.16 22.57
C PHE A 290 -11.39 -11.25 21.63
N VAL A 291 -12.34 -10.87 20.77
CA VAL A 291 -12.97 -11.73 19.75
C VAL A 291 -12.72 -11.19 18.33
N GLY A 292 -12.00 -11.97 17.51
CA GLY A 292 -11.69 -11.63 16.12
C GLY A 292 -10.44 -12.34 15.60
N LEU A 293 -9.95 -11.88 14.43
CA LEU A 293 -8.68 -12.30 13.84
C LEU A 293 -7.57 -11.29 14.15
N GLY A 294 -7.70 -10.06 13.62
CA GLY A 294 -6.77 -8.96 13.86
C GLY A 294 -7.39 -7.85 14.72
N VAL A 295 -6.59 -7.22 15.59
CA VAL A 295 -7.03 -6.08 16.40
C VAL A 295 -7.37 -4.87 15.51
N MET A 296 -6.58 -4.64 14.46
CA MET A 296 -6.99 -3.87 13.29
C MET A 296 -7.21 -4.80 12.09
N SER A 297 -8.17 -4.49 11.21
CA SER A 297 -8.45 -5.24 9.98
C SER A 297 -8.60 -4.32 8.78
N SER A 298 -7.78 -4.49 7.73
CA SER A 298 -7.94 -3.81 6.44
C SER A 298 -9.04 -4.40 5.56
N ASN A 299 -9.47 -5.62 5.86
CA ASN A 299 -10.55 -6.32 5.17
C ASN A 299 -11.28 -7.25 6.15
N VAL A 300 -12.51 -7.65 5.84
CA VAL A 300 -13.33 -8.48 6.72
C VAL A 300 -13.96 -9.60 5.91
N TYR A 301 -13.81 -10.83 6.39
CA TYR A 301 -14.38 -12.03 5.79
C TYR A 301 -15.91 -11.99 5.76
N VAL A 302 -16.52 -12.51 4.69
CA VAL A 302 -17.97 -12.71 4.58
C VAL A 302 -18.34 -14.10 5.11
N GLU A 303 -19.21 -14.17 6.10
CA GLU A 303 -19.74 -15.44 6.65
C GLU A 303 -20.39 -16.27 5.54
N GLY A 304 -20.03 -17.55 5.45
CA GLY A 304 -20.52 -18.48 4.41
C GLY A 304 -20.05 -18.15 2.98
N GLY A 305 -19.46 -16.98 2.71
CA GLY A 305 -19.12 -16.47 1.38
C GLY A 305 -17.95 -17.15 0.69
N GLY A 306 -17.65 -18.42 1.02
CA GLY A 306 -16.49 -19.16 0.54
C GLY A 306 -15.17 -18.41 0.78
N GLY A 307 -15.12 -17.59 1.83
CA GLY A 307 -14.06 -16.65 2.23
C GLY A 307 -13.66 -15.66 1.13
N ALA A 308 -14.67 -15.11 0.46
CA ALA A 308 -14.62 -13.72 0.02
C ALA A 308 -14.54 -12.78 1.24
N SER A 309 -14.04 -11.57 1.00
CA SER A 309 -13.97 -10.48 1.97
C SER A 309 -14.78 -9.26 1.47
N TRP A 310 -14.95 -8.22 2.29
CA TRP A 310 -15.71 -7.01 1.94
C TRP A 310 -15.17 -6.28 0.69
N TYR A 311 -13.85 -6.32 0.49
CA TYR A 311 -13.15 -5.76 -0.67
C TYR A 311 -12.37 -6.87 -1.40
N ILE A 312 -12.21 -6.77 -2.71
CA ILE A 312 -11.30 -7.64 -3.47
C ILE A 312 -9.87 -7.35 -3.00
N PRO A 313 -9.06 -8.35 -2.59
CA PRO A 313 -7.73 -8.11 -2.02
C PRO A 313 -6.80 -7.29 -2.92
N GLN A 314 -6.85 -7.53 -4.23
CA GLN A 314 -6.06 -6.81 -5.24
C GLN A 314 -6.56 -5.38 -5.52
N ASN A 315 -7.79 -5.04 -5.11
CA ASN A 315 -8.37 -3.71 -5.30
C ASN A 315 -8.46 -2.92 -3.98
N ASN A 316 -7.87 -3.43 -2.89
CA ASN A 316 -7.99 -2.86 -1.55
C ASN A 316 -6.97 -1.73 -1.30
N PHE A 317 -7.04 -0.69 -2.13
CA PHE A 317 -6.12 0.44 -2.23
C PHE A 317 -6.30 1.51 -1.13
N GLN A 318 -5.40 2.50 -1.11
CA GLN A 318 -5.52 3.77 -0.36
C GLN A 318 -5.75 3.59 1.14
N ARG A 319 -4.78 2.99 1.84
CA ARG A 319 -4.85 2.66 3.27
C ARG A 319 -3.57 2.97 4.01
N SER A 320 -3.68 3.55 5.18
CA SER A 320 -2.52 3.81 6.03
C SER A 320 -2.79 3.46 7.49
N ILE A 321 -1.79 2.94 8.19
CA ILE A 321 -1.79 2.83 9.65
C ILE A 321 -0.43 3.33 10.14
N ARG A 322 -0.41 4.46 10.87
CA ARG A 322 0.83 5.11 11.31
C ARG A 322 0.86 5.43 12.80
N ASN A 323 2.04 5.31 13.40
CA ASN A 323 2.38 5.79 14.75
C ASN A 323 1.62 5.11 15.90
N PHE A 324 1.51 3.78 15.91
CA PHE A 324 0.82 3.05 16.98
C PHE A 324 1.76 2.21 17.85
N VAL A 325 1.29 1.89 19.05
CA VAL A 325 1.65 0.67 19.77
C VAL A 325 0.43 -0.25 19.73
N ILE A 326 0.61 -1.53 19.40
CA ILE A 326 -0.44 -2.55 19.38
C ILE A 326 -0.01 -3.66 20.36
N ASP A 327 -0.75 -3.80 21.45
CA ASP A 327 -0.44 -4.72 22.54
C ASP A 327 -1.50 -5.81 22.62
N ILE A 328 -1.11 -7.02 22.20
CA ILE A 328 -1.98 -8.21 22.22
C ILE A 328 -1.61 -9.19 23.32
N THR A 329 -0.70 -8.83 24.23
CA THR A 329 -0.16 -9.73 25.27
C THR A 329 -1.23 -10.29 26.22
N ASN A 330 -2.33 -9.56 26.40
CA ASN A 330 -3.49 -9.96 27.21
C ASN A 330 -4.43 -10.93 26.50
N THR A 331 -4.47 -10.95 25.17
CA THR A 331 -5.41 -11.79 24.40
C THR A 331 -5.20 -13.27 24.72
N ASN A 332 -6.24 -14.09 24.48
CA ASN A 332 -6.16 -15.53 24.70
C ASN A 332 -4.88 -16.09 24.00
N PRO A 333 -3.95 -16.72 24.76
CA PRO A 333 -2.60 -17.05 24.29
C PRO A 333 -2.57 -18.17 23.22
N ASP A 334 -3.76 -18.64 22.85
CA ASP A 334 -3.98 -19.89 22.13
C ASP A 334 -4.88 -19.67 20.89
N ALA A 335 -5.50 -18.50 20.76
CA ALA A 335 -6.54 -18.15 19.77
C ALA A 335 -6.03 -17.58 18.43
N TYR A 336 -4.71 -17.53 18.20
CA TYR A 336 -4.06 -17.10 16.94
C TYR A 336 -4.33 -15.64 16.53
N VAL A 337 -4.72 -14.78 17.48
CA VAL A 337 -4.95 -13.34 17.25
C VAL A 337 -3.70 -12.66 16.70
N CYS A 338 -3.88 -11.78 15.71
CA CYS A 338 -2.84 -10.89 15.22
C CYS A 338 -3.06 -9.42 15.63
N GLY A 339 -2.01 -8.60 15.63
CA GLY A 339 -2.13 -7.16 15.81
C GLY A 339 -2.85 -6.49 14.63
N ILE A 340 -2.41 -6.77 13.41
CA ILE A 340 -3.06 -6.29 12.18
C ILE A 340 -3.32 -7.47 11.23
N HIS A 341 -4.55 -7.56 10.74
CA HIS A 341 -4.90 -8.31 9.53
C HIS A 341 -4.79 -7.35 8.34
N TRP A 342 -3.80 -7.57 7.46
CA TRP A 342 -3.31 -6.59 6.47
C TRP A 342 -3.40 -7.12 5.02
N GLN A 343 -4.59 -7.59 4.64
CA GLN A 343 -4.97 -7.93 3.27
C GLN A 343 -5.19 -6.63 2.46
N VAL A 344 -4.22 -6.22 1.63
CA VAL A 344 -4.17 -4.90 0.96
C VAL A 344 -3.52 -4.91 -0.43
N ALA A 345 -3.74 -3.81 -1.18
CA ALA A 345 -3.19 -3.58 -2.52
C ALA A 345 -2.22 -2.36 -2.57
N GLN A 346 -2.02 -1.78 -3.76
CA GLN A 346 -1.16 -0.62 -4.05
C GLN A 346 -1.60 0.66 -3.29
N ALA A 347 -0.68 1.62 -3.16
CA ALA A 347 -0.83 2.85 -2.38
C ALA A 347 -1.31 2.59 -0.94
N THR A 348 -0.67 1.64 -0.26
CA THR A 348 -0.91 1.34 1.16
C THR A 348 0.39 1.34 1.96
N ASP A 349 0.32 1.76 3.23
CA ASP A 349 1.49 1.74 4.14
C ASP A 349 1.17 1.34 5.60
N LEU A 350 2.12 0.63 6.21
CA LEU A 350 2.26 0.50 7.66
C LEU A 350 3.54 1.22 8.08
N THR A 351 3.47 2.21 8.98
CA THR A 351 4.63 3.03 9.36
C THR A 351 4.71 3.26 10.88
N ARG A 352 5.88 3.02 11.50
CA ARG A 352 6.14 3.30 12.94
C ARG A 352 5.18 2.62 13.91
N ILE A 353 4.98 1.31 13.77
CA ILE A 353 4.11 0.50 14.64
C ILE A 353 4.95 -0.45 15.50
N ASP A 354 4.66 -0.53 16.80
CA ASP A 354 5.27 -1.49 17.73
C ASP A 354 4.26 -2.55 18.15
N PHE A 355 4.59 -3.83 17.94
CA PHE A 355 3.75 -4.99 18.23
C PHE A 355 4.27 -5.74 19.47
N TYR A 356 3.52 -5.71 20.56
CA TYR A 356 3.82 -6.47 21.77
C TYR A 356 2.99 -7.75 21.83
N MET A 357 3.69 -8.89 21.86
CA MET A 357 3.11 -10.24 21.90
C MET A 357 3.79 -11.07 22.99
N LYS A 358 3.05 -11.98 23.60
CA LYS A 358 3.57 -12.84 24.66
C LYS A 358 4.37 -14.01 24.05
N PRO A 359 5.64 -14.23 24.40
CA PRO A 359 6.40 -15.41 23.94
C PRO A 359 5.72 -16.73 24.33
N GLY A 360 5.94 -17.78 23.53
CA GLY A 360 5.39 -19.13 23.79
C GLY A 360 3.88 -19.28 23.55
N THR A 361 3.22 -18.27 22.99
CA THR A 361 1.79 -18.28 22.61
C THR A 361 1.59 -18.60 21.13
N THR A 362 0.35 -18.50 20.63
CA THR A 362 0.03 -18.50 19.19
C THR A 362 -0.15 -17.09 18.59
N GLN A 363 0.11 -16.03 19.35
CA GLN A 363 -0.07 -14.62 18.95
C GLN A 363 0.86 -14.22 17.79
N GLN A 364 0.41 -13.26 16.99
CA GLN A 364 1.07 -12.82 15.75
C GLN A 364 1.12 -11.28 15.63
N GLY A 365 2.12 -10.70 14.98
CA GLY A 365 2.17 -9.24 14.78
C GLY A 365 1.29 -8.84 13.61
N ILE A 366 1.70 -9.22 12.40
CA ILE A 366 0.90 -9.09 11.16
C ILE A 366 0.44 -10.48 10.70
N PHE A 367 -0.80 -10.56 10.24
CA PHE A 367 -1.30 -11.65 9.39
C PHE A 367 -1.73 -11.05 8.05
N MET A 368 -1.11 -11.52 6.96
CA MET A 368 -1.44 -11.20 5.58
C MET A 368 -1.40 -12.50 4.79
N GLU A 369 -2.56 -12.93 4.31
CA GLU A 369 -2.72 -14.12 3.48
C GLU A 369 -2.60 -13.85 1.98
N ASN A 370 -3.01 -12.66 1.50
CA ASN A 370 -2.95 -12.26 0.09
C ASN A 370 -3.09 -10.73 -0.13
N GLY A 371 -3.05 -10.30 -1.40
CA GLY A 371 -3.16 -8.90 -1.83
C GLY A 371 -2.41 -8.59 -3.14
N SER A 372 -2.18 -7.30 -3.41
CA SER A 372 -1.27 -6.78 -4.45
C SER A 372 -0.45 -5.59 -3.90
N GLY A 373 0.43 -5.87 -2.96
CA GLY A 373 0.86 -4.92 -1.93
C GLY A 373 1.84 -3.82 -2.34
N GLY A 374 1.97 -2.85 -1.43
CA GLY A 374 2.85 -1.68 -1.53
C GLY A 374 4.01 -1.71 -0.53
N SER A 375 3.96 -0.86 0.50
CA SER A 375 5.10 -0.52 1.37
C SER A 375 4.86 -0.76 2.87
N MET A 376 5.90 -1.09 3.63
CA MET A 376 5.88 -1.08 5.10
C MET A 376 7.24 -0.67 5.68
N SER A 377 7.22 0.14 6.75
CA SER A 377 8.46 0.69 7.32
C SER A 377 8.46 0.95 8.83
N GLU A 378 9.66 0.93 9.43
CA GLU A 378 9.88 1.29 10.84
C GLU A 378 8.99 0.49 11.82
N LEU A 379 8.80 -0.81 11.57
CA LEU A 379 7.98 -1.67 12.44
C LEU A 379 8.84 -2.41 13.47
N TYR A 380 8.37 -2.50 14.71
CA TYR A 380 9.02 -3.24 15.79
C TYR A 380 8.14 -4.40 16.27
N PHE A 381 8.69 -5.60 16.44
CA PHE A 381 7.95 -6.78 16.87
C PHE A 381 8.63 -7.42 18.09
N GLN A 382 7.88 -7.70 19.15
CA GLN A 382 8.38 -8.36 20.35
C GLN A 382 7.57 -9.60 20.70
N GLY A 383 8.23 -10.76 20.78
CA GLY A 383 7.63 -12.01 21.24
C GLY A 383 6.72 -12.70 20.20
N GLY A 384 5.72 -13.45 20.69
CA GLY A 384 4.75 -14.16 19.85
C GLY A 384 5.27 -15.43 19.16
N ASN A 385 4.39 -16.06 18.38
CA ASN A 385 4.73 -17.20 17.52
C ASN A 385 5.36 -16.74 16.20
N LEU A 386 4.82 -15.66 15.63
CA LEU A 386 5.17 -15.09 14.33
C LEU A 386 5.22 -13.56 14.47
N GLY A 387 6.37 -12.95 14.20
CA GLY A 387 6.44 -11.48 14.10
C GLY A 387 5.56 -10.98 12.96
N ALA A 388 5.74 -11.53 11.77
CA ALA A 388 4.83 -11.38 10.64
C ALA A 388 4.60 -12.70 9.89
N TYR A 389 3.36 -12.93 9.48
CA TYR A 389 2.97 -13.92 8.49
C TYR A 389 2.57 -13.18 7.21
N PHE A 390 3.26 -13.50 6.12
CA PHE A 390 3.21 -12.78 4.85
C PHE A 390 2.90 -13.70 3.68
N GLY A 391 1.96 -13.28 2.85
CA GLY A 391 1.83 -13.75 1.47
C GLY A 391 1.01 -12.75 0.67
N ASN A 392 1.49 -12.43 -0.52
CA ASN A 392 1.01 -11.34 -1.37
C ASN A 392 1.62 -11.53 -2.76
N GLN A 393 1.08 -10.94 -3.83
CA GLN A 393 1.82 -10.88 -5.09
C GLN A 393 3.18 -10.20 -4.87
N GLN A 394 3.17 -8.99 -4.32
CA GLN A 394 4.41 -8.27 -4.09
C GLN A 394 4.37 -7.34 -2.88
N PHE A 395 5.56 -6.97 -2.39
CA PHE A 395 5.72 -5.97 -1.33
C PHE A 395 7.16 -5.43 -1.24
N THR A 396 7.29 -4.21 -0.72
CA THR A 396 8.56 -3.66 -0.23
C THR A 396 8.50 -3.46 1.28
N SER A 397 9.46 -4.02 2.02
CA SER A 397 9.54 -3.92 3.47
C SER A 397 10.91 -3.38 3.91
N ARG A 398 10.95 -2.33 4.73
CA ARG A 398 12.24 -1.78 5.20
C ARG A 398 12.28 -1.40 6.68
N ASN A 399 13.46 -1.40 7.28
CA ASN A 399 13.68 -1.01 8.68
C ASN A 399 12.75 -1.77 9.66
N LEU A 400 12.60 -3.09 9.48
CA LEU A 400 11.81 -3.93 10.39
C LEU A 400 12.71 -4.52 11.47
N LEU A 401 12.31 -4.44 12.75
CA LEU A 401 13.10 -4.91 13.89
C LEU A 401 12.31 -5.95 14.71
N PHE A 402 12.80 -7.18 14.77
CA PHE A 402 12.18 -8.31 15.46
C PHE A 402 13.02 -8.72 16.67
N PHE A 403 12.40 -8.80 17.85
CA PHE A 403 13.04 -9.14 19.11
C PHE A 403 12.32 -10.31 19.81
N ASN A 404 13.04 -11.40 20.10
CA ASN A 404 12.52 -12.57 20.83
C ASN A 404 11.25 -13.22 20.22
N CYS A 405 11.01 -13.03 18.93
CA CYS A 405 9.97 -13.73 18.17
C CYS A 405 10.40 -15.18 17.92
N LYS A 406 9.51 -16.17 18.13
CA LYS A 406 9.82 -17.60 17.88
C LYS A 406 10.18 -17.86 16.41
N THR A 407 9.39 -17.29 15.50
CA THR A 407 9.75 -17.04 14.12
C THR A 407 9.53 -15.55 13.86
N ALA A 408 10.51 -14.84 13.33
CA ALA A 408 10.36 -13.41 13.08
C ALA A 408 9.50 -13.14 11.85
N VAL A 409 9.79 -13.78 10.72
CA VAL A 409 8.99 -13.68 9.48
C VAL A 409 8.71 -15.07 8.94
N GLN A 410 7.48 -15.33 8.50
CA GLN A 410 7.15 -16.44 7.62
C GLN A 410 6.51 -15.93 6.33
N ILE A 411 7.19 -16.16 5.20
CA ILE A 411 6.65 -15.99 3.86
C ILE A 411 6.06 -17.34 3.43
N HIS A 412 4.79 -17.35 2.98
CA HIS A 412 4.10 -18.60 2.61
C HIS A 412 3.71 -18.72 1.14
N TRP A 413 3.55 -17.58 0.45
CA TRP A 413 3.67 -17.46 -1.00
C TRP A 413 4.06 -16.02 -1.35
N ASP A 414 4.69 -15.81 -2.49
CA ASP A 414 4.83 -14.51 -3.12
C ASP A 414 5.05 -14.63 -4.63
N TRP A 415 5.06 -13.50 -5.33
CA TRP A 415 5.61 -13.40 -6.68
C TRP A 415 6.99 -12.71 -6.65
N ALA A 416 7.09 -11.59 -5.93
CA ALA A 416 8.32 -10.82 -5.77
C ALA A 416 8.30 -9.97 -4.48
N TRP A 417 9.21 -10.21 -3.53
CA TRP A 417 9.30 -9.45 -2.28
C TRP A 417 10.70 -8.87 -2.06
N SER A 418 10.78 -7.57 -1.77
CA SER A 418 12.05 -6.88 -1.45
C SER A 418 12.09 -6.47 0.02
N MET A 419 13.13 -6.91 0.74
CA MET A 419 13.34 -6.62 2.16
C MET A 419 14.70 -5.95 2.39
N HIS A 420 14.70 -4.76 3.02
CA HIS A 420 15.90 -3.95 3.23
C HIS A 420 16.08 -3.53 4.70
N ASN A 421 17.31 -3.66 5.21
CA ASN A 421 17.65 -3.31 6.60
C ASN A 421 16.69 -3.96 7.62
N ILE A 422 16.54 -5.28 7.53
CA ILE A 422 15.80 -6.10 8.48
C ILE A 422 16.74 -6.46 9.64
N ALA A 423 16.30 -6.24 10.87
CA ALA A 423 17.01 -6.58 12.08
C ALA A 423 16.28 -7.67 12.84
N ILE A 424 16.94 -8.81 13.11
CA ILE A 424 16.35 -9.93 13.84
C ILE A 424 17.27 -10.35 15.00
N ILE A 425 16.74 -10.29 16.22
CA ILE A 425 17.46 -10.50 17.46
C ILE A 425 16.72 -11.55 18.29
N GLY A 426 17.36 -12.68 18.56
CA GLY A 426 16.87 -13.71 19.47
C GLY A 426 17.56 -13.71 20.84
N SER A 427 17.29 -14.75 21.61
CA SER A 427 18.01 -15.11 22.82
C SER A 427 18.71 -16.45 22.65
N LYS A 428 19.91 -16.56 23.25
CA LYS A 428 20.74 -17.77 23.22
C LYS A 428 20.04 -19.00 23.81
N ASP A 429 19.12 -18.76 24.74
CA ASP A 429 18.40 -19.79 25.51
C ASP A 429 17.16 -20.35 24.76
N LEU A 430 16.79 -19.76 23.62
CA LEU A 430 15.59 -20.11 22.87
C LEU A 430 15.94 -20.60 21.46
N SER A 431 15.25 -21.64 20.98
CA SER A 431 15.40 -22.08 19.59
C SER A 431 14.50 -21.25 18.68
N GLN A 432 15.07 -20.17 18.12
CA GLN A 432 14.39 -19.20 17.27
C GLN A 432 14.86 -19.26 15.82
N THR A 433 13.94 -18.95 14.90
CA THR A 433 14.20 -18.80 13.47
C THR A 433 13.99 -17.34 13.05
N GLY A 434 14.85 -16.80 12.19
CA GLY A 434 14.64 -15.49 11.59
C GLY A 434 13.54 -15.52 10.53
N ILE A 435 13.93 -15.78 9.29
CA ILE A 435 12.98 -15.87 8.16
C ILE A 435 12.69 -17.35 7.86
N VAL A 436 11.42 -17.68 7.66
CA VAL A 436 10.96 -18.96 7.11
C VAL A 436 10.36 -18.70 5.74
N ILE A 437 10.85 -19.42 4.73
CA ILE A 437 10.26 -19.47 3.40
C ILE A 437 9.55 -20.82 3.25
N VAL A 438 8.30 -20.80 2.77
CA VAL A 438 7.47 -22.00 2.60
C VAL A 438 7.01 -22.12 1.15
N GLY A 439 6.78 -23.36 0.71
CA GLY A 439 6.29 -23.67 -0.62
C GLY A 439 7.40 -23.71 -1.66
N GLY A 440 7.09 -24.35 -2.79
CA GLY A 440 7.95 -24.48 -3.96
C GLY A 440 7.08 -24.53 -5.21
N ALA A 441 7.65 -24.16 -6.36
CA ALA A 441 6.90 -23.66 -7.51
C ALA A 441 6.12 -24.73 -8.32
N GLY A 442 5.73 -25.83 -7.70
CA GLY A 442 5.01 -26.96 -8.32
C GLY A 442 5.91 -28.01 -8.99
N GLY A 443 7.23 -27.79 -9.01
CA GLY A 443 8.19 -28.66 -9.70
C GLY A 443 8.42 -28.24 -11.17
N PRO A 444 9.07 -29.09 -12.00
CA PRO A 444 9.33 -28.77 -13.41
C PRO A 444 8.03 -28.53 -14.18
N GLY A 445 7.87 -27.34 -14.75
CA GLY A 445 6.65 -26.93 -15.45
C GLY A 445 5.44 -26.65 -14.55
N GLY A 446 5.63 -26.52 -13.23
CA GLY A 446 4.57 -26.12 -12.32
C GLY A 446 4.08 -24.70 -12.61
N THR A 447 2.76 -24.48 -12.55
CA THR A 447 2.08 -23.20 -12.86
C THR A 447 1.30 -22.61 -11.68
N GLY A 448 1.36 -23.26 -10.51
CA GLY A 448 0.58 -22.90 -9.34
C GLY A 448 1.03 -21.61 -8.65
N GLN A 449 0.08 -20.89 -8.05
CA GLN A 449 0.33 -19.67 -7.26
C GLN A 449 0.75 -19.94 -5.80
N GLY A 450 0.68 -21.19 -5.34
CA GLY A 450 0.86 -21.59 -3.93
C GLY A 450 2.30 -21.73 -3.48
N ALA A 451 3.19 -20.85 -3.93
CA ALA A 451 4.63 -20.92 -3.70
C ALA A 451 5.22 -19.54 -3.47
N THR A 452 6.33 -19.47 -2.75
CA THR A 452 7.18 -18.27 -2.76
C THR A 452 7.89 -18.22 -4.12
N GLY A 453 7.79 -17.11 -4.85
CA GLY A 453 8.26 -16.96 -6.21
C GLY A 453 9.65 -16.36 -6.28
N SER A 454 9.84 -15.18 -5.67
CA SER A 454 11.15 -14.53 -5.61
C SER A 454 11.30 -13.56 -4.43
N PHE A 455 12.44 -13.64 -3.74
CA PHE A 455 12.69 -12.96 -2.48
C PHE A 455 14.10 -12.36 -2.44
N VAL A 456 14.19 -11.07 -2.10
CA VAL A 456 15.46 -10.34 -1.93
C VAL A 456 15.60 -9.83 -0.50
N LEU A 457 16.73 -10.13 0.13
CA LEU A 457 17.12 -9.62 1.43
C LEU A 457 18.41 -8.81 1.32
N LEU A 458 18.34 -7.51 1.61
CA LEU A 458 19.44 -6.55 1.53
C LEU A 458 19.80 -6.00 2.91
N ASP A 459 21.10 -5.76 3.12
CA ASP A 459 21.61 -4.81 4.13
C ASP A 459 21.16 -5.10 5.57
N SER A 460 20.89 -6.38 5.86
CA SER A 460 20.14 -6.83 7.03
C SER A 460 21.04 -7.46 8.10
N LYS A 461 20.58 -7.49 9.35
CA LYS A 461 21.34 -8.00 10.50
C LYS A 461 20.57 -9.01 11.34
N PHE A 462 21.18 -10.17 11.56
CA PHE A 462 20.64 -11.30 12.32
C PHE A 462 21.55 -11.56 13.53
N THR A 463 20.99 -11.87 14.70
CA THR A 463 21.75 -11.96 15.95
C THR A 463 21.13 -12.95 16.95
N ASP A 464 21.94 -13.85 17.51
CA ASP A 464 21.56 -14.83 18.54
C ASP A 464 20.35 -15.72 18.14
N LEU A 465 20.50 -16.47 17.02
CA LEU A 465 19.45 -17.34 16.45
C LEU A 465 19.90 -18.80 16.30
N SER A 466 18.96 -19.74 16.36
CA SER A 466 19.23 -21.12 15.92
C SER A 466 19.34 -21.19 14.39
N VAL A 467 18.42 -20.54 13.66
CA VAL A 467 18.47 -20.49 12.19
C VAL A 467 18.21 -19.06 11.71
N GLY A 468 19.10 -18.51 10.88
CA GLY A 468 18.93 -17.20 10.26
C GLY A 468 17.80 -17.20 9.23
N ILE A 469 17.98 -17.95 8.15
CA ILE A 469 16.98 -18.20 7.12
C ILE A 469 16.75 -19.71 7.00
N ARG A 470 15.49 -20.13 7.09
CA ARG A 470 15.06 -21.51 6.93
C ARG A 470 14.24 -21.64 5.65
N THR A 471 14.77 -22.35 4.68
CA THR A 471 14.09 -22.61 3.40
C THR A 471 13.83 -24.10 3.24
N SER A 472 12.94 -24.45 2.32
CA SER A 472 12.96 -25.73 1.62
C SER A 472 13.47 -25.52 0.18
N LEU A 473 13.83 -26.61 -0.51
CA LEU A 473 13.95 -26.73 -1.97
C LEU A 473 15.20 -26.13 -2.64
N LEU A 474 16.28 -26.93 -2.66
CA LEU A 474 17.38 -26.76 -3.62
C LEU A 474 17.15 -27.56 -4.91
N GLN A 475 16.25 -27.09 -5.77
CA GLN A 475 15.96 -27.66 -7.09
C GLN A 475 15.66 -26.55 -8.11
N GLU A 476 15.82 -26.82 -9.42
CA GLU A 476 15.84 -25.78 -10.47
C GLU A 476 14.56 -24.93 -10.63
N ASN A 477 13.46 -25.33 -9.98
CA ASN A 477 12.17 -24.66 -10.02
C ASN A 477 11.68 -24.43 -8.57
N SER A 478 12.53 -23.74 -7.80
CA SER A 478 12.29 -23.25 -6.44
C SER A 478 12.32 -21.71 -6.39
N THR A 479 11.88 -21.14 -5.27
CA THR A 479 11.91 -19.71 -4.98
C THR A 479 13.24 -19.07 -5.40
N SER A 480 13.23 -18.04 -6.24
CA SER A 480 14.48 -17.31 -6.54
C SER A 480 14.86 -16.43 -5.34
N MET A 481 15.87 -16.83 -4.55
CA MET A 481 16.29 -16.10 -3.35
C MET A 481 17.65 -15.44 -3.52
N LEU A 482 17.76 -14.15 -3.18
CA LEU A 482 19.02 -13.42 -3.03
C LEU A 482 19.18 -12.86 -1.61
N VAL A 483 20.35 -13.08 -1.01
CA VAL A 483 20.78 -12.52 0.27
C VAL A 483 22.07 -11.74 0.03
N GLN A 484 22.05 -10.43 0.25
CA GLN A 484 23.18 -9.54 -0.08
C GLN A 484 23.48 -8.54 1.03
N ASN A 485 24.76 -8.34 1.34
CA ASN A 485 25.27 -7.49 2.41
C ASN A 485 24.57 -7.74 3.77
N CYS A 486 24.42 -9.02 4.14
CA CYS A 486 23.67 -9.42 5.34
C CYS A 486 24.61 -9.99 6.42
N ARG A 487 24.58 -9.42 7.63
CA ARG A 487 25.47 -9.80 8.75
C ARG A 487 24.75 -10.68 9.77
N PHE A 488 25.32 -11.85 10.04
CA PHE A 488 24.80 -12.84 10.98
C PHE A 488 25.77 -12.99 12.14
N GLN A 489 25.30 -12.71 13.36
CA GLN A 489 26.09 -12.79 14.59
C GLN A 489 25.53 -13.90 15.49
N ARG A 490 26.39 -14.74 16.06
CA ARG A 490 26.02 -15.84 16.99
C ARG A 490 24.82 -16.66 16.51
N THR A 491 24.82 -16.96 15.21
CA THR A 491 23.73 -17.69 14.54
C THR A 491 24.22 -19.09 14.21
N LYS A 492 23.49 -20.13 14.64
CA LYS A 492 23.97 -21.53 14.57
C LYS A 492 23.97 -22.11 13.15
N ALA A 493 22.92 -21.82 12.37
CA ALA A 493 22.86 -22.04 10.92
C ALA A 493 22.41 -20.74 10.24
N ILE A 494 23.17 -20.21 9.27
CA ILE A 494 22.85 -18.91 8.64
C ILE A 494 21.77 -19.10 7.57
N ILE A 495 21.92 -20.11 6.71
CA ILE A 495 20.87 -20.60 5.81
C ILE A 495 20.81 -22.12 5.96
N LYS A 496 19.62 -22.67 6.14
CA LYS A 496 19.38 -24.12 6.29
C LYS A 496 18.26 -24.59 5.37
N ASP A 497 18.49 -25.68 4.65
CA ASP A 497 17.45 -26.43 3.94
C ASP A 497 16.82 -27.47 4.88
N VAL A 498 15.49 -27.46 4.97
CA VAL A 498 14.73 -28.43 5.78
C VAL A 498 14.45 -29.76 5.06
N VAL A 499 14.71 -29.85 3.75
CA VAL A 499 14.48 -31.08 2.98
C VAL A 499 15.65 -32.05 3.12
N THR A 500 16.87 -31.53 3.03
CA THR A 500 18.12 -32.29 3.23
C THR A 500 18.69 -32.22 4.65
N ASP A 501 18.08 -31.40 5.52
CA ASP A 501 18.61 -30.97 6.83
C ASP A 501 20.01 -30.32 6.75
N ALA A 502 20.44 -29.85 5.58
CA ALA A 502 21.77 -29.29 5.37
C ALA A 502 21.86 -27.79 5.72
N ASP A 503 22.92 -27.41 6.43
CA ASP A 503 23.29 -26.02 6.68
C ASP A 503 24.03 -25.46 5.43
N LEU A 504 23.29 -24.79 4.56
CA LEU A 504 23.77 -24.25 3.28
C LEU A 504 24.78 -23.11 3.45
N ILE A 505 24.59 -22.30 4.49
CA ILE A 505 25.63 -21.43 5.03
C ILE A 505 25.75 -21.78 6.53
N PRO A 506 26.85 -22.41 6.98
CA PRO A 506 27.04 -22.78 8.37
C PRO A 506 27.26 -21.56 9.26
N GLY A 507 26.87 -21.67 10.54
CA GLY A 507 26.90 -20.58 11.52
C GLY A 507 28.25 -20.02 11.93
N GLY A 508 28.24 -19.09 12.88
CA GLY A 508 29.43 -18.48 13.46
C GLY A 508 29.11 -17.33 14.43
N GLU A 509 30.15 -16.86 15.12
CA GLU A 509 30.07 -15.70 16.04
C GLU A 509 29.79 -14.39 15.29
N ASP A 510 30.40 -14.19 14.13
CA ASP A 510 30.21 -13.03 13.26
C ASP A 510 30.57 -13.39 11.82
N LYS A 511 29.62 -13.25 10.88
CA LYS A 511 29.79 -13.54 9.45
C LYS A 511 29.01 -12.52 8.62
N VAL A 512 29.56 -12.13 7.46
CA VAL A 512 28.84 -11.34 6.45
C VAL A 512 28.60 -12.23 5.23
N VAL A 513 27.36 -12.28 4.77
CA VAL A 513 26.97 -12.84 3.48
C VAL A 513 26.98 -11.68 2.49
N GLU A 514 28.06 -11.57 1.72
CA GLU A 514 28.26 -10.47 0.77
C GLU A 514 27.20 -10.49 -0.34
N SER A 515 27.05 -11.63 -1.03
CA SER A 515 26.02 -11.85 -2.06
C SER A 515 25.90 -13.35 -2.36
N TRP A 516 24.79 -13.98 -1.96
CA TRP A 516 24.55 -15.43 -2.09
C TRP A 516 23.09 -15.69 -2.43
N GLY A 517 22.80 -16.76 -3.18
CA GLY A 517 21.43 -17.07 -3.57
C GLY A 517 21.23 -18.40 -4.28
N PHE A 518 19.98 -18.66 -4.65
CA PHE A 518 19.59 -19.72 -5.56
C PHE A 518 18.44 -19.29 -6.48
N GLY A 519 18.35 -19.91 -7.65
CA GLY A 519 17.44 -19.51 -8.74
C GLY A 519 18.13 -19.47 -10.10
N LYS A 520 17.38 -19.28 -11.18
CA LYS A 520 17.94 -19.19 -12.54
C LYS A 520 18.65 -17.86 -12.75
N MET A 521 19.79 -17.89 -13.43
CA MET A 521 20.67 -16.75 -13.68
C MET A 521 21.04 -16.65 -15.16
N VAL A 522 21.09 -15.43 -15.68
CA VAL A 522 21.71 -15.09 -16.98
C VAL A 522 22.98 -14.29 -16.72
N HIS A 523 24.11 -14.66 -17.34
CA HIS A 523 25.41 -14.00 -17.07
C HIS A 523 26.08 -13.33 -18.27
N LYS A 524 26.16 -13.98 -19.44
CA LYS A 524 26.75 -13.39 -20.67
C LYS A 524 25.97 -13.77 -21.91
N ASP A 525 25.91 -15.07 -22.21
CA ASP A 525 24.87 -15.60 -23.08
C ASP A 525 23.49 -15.26 -22.46
N VAL A 526 22.64 -14.64 -23.27
CA VAL A 526 21.28 -14.21 -22.89
C VAL A 526 20.20 -15.21 -23.30
N GLU A 527 20.51 -16.14 -24.22
CA GLU A 527 19.56 -17.16 -24.70
C GLU A 527 19.43 -18.34 -23.76
N THR A 528 20.43 -18.59 -22.92
CA THR A 528 20.40 -19.63 -21.90
C THR A 528 20.40 -19.06 -20.48
N SER A 529 19.79 -19.79 -19.55
CA SER A 529 19.89 -19.55 -18.12
C SER A 529 20.52 -20.74 -17.41
N GLN A 530 21.21 -20.49 -16.31
CA GLN A 530 21.82 -21.53 -15.47
C GLN A 530 21.24 -21.44 -14.06
N PHE A 531 20.80 -22.56 -13.49
CA PHE A 531 20.34 -22.58 -12.11
C PHE A 531 21.53 -22.50 -11.14
N GLN A 532 21.61 -21.39 -10.40
CA GLN A 532 22.53 -21.28 -9.27
C GLN A 532 21.95 -22.04 -8.09
N ASN A 533 22.65 -23.10 -7.66
CA ASN A 533 22.21 -23.94 -6.55
C ASN A 533 22.98 -23.62 -5.27
N GLY A 534 22.53 -22.58 -4.55
CA GLY A 534 23.04 -22.19 -3.24
C GLY A 534 24.48 -21.67 -3.26
N ARG A 535 24.76 -20.65 -4.07
CA ARG A 535 26.13 -20.16 -4.35
C ARG A 535 26.24 -18.64 -4.26
N ASN A 536 27.48 -18.15 -4.27
CA ASN A 536 27.75 -16.72 -4.38
C ASN A 536 27.18 -16.18 -5.71
N ILE A 537 26.52 -15.04 -5.64
CA ILE A 537 25.88 -14.35 -6.78
C ILE A 537 26.71 -13.08 -7.04
N PRO A 538 27.19 -12.80 -8.28
CA PRO A 538 27.97 -11.60 -8.55
C PRO A 538 27.29 -10.32 -8.05
N ALA A 539 28.02 -9.52 -7.29
CA ALA A 539 27.52 -8.33 -6.61
C ALA A 539 27.87 -7.07 -7.39
N ALA A 540 26.88 -6.22 -7.63
CA ALA A 540 27.10 -4.88 -8.17
C ALA A 540 27.99 -4.06 -7.22
N ASN A 541 29.02 -3.39 -7.75
CA ASN A 541 29.68 -2.32 -7.01
C ASN A 541 28.73 -1.11 -6.97
N ARG A 542 27.90 -1.05 -5.92
CA ARG A 542 26.84 -0.05 -5.74
C ARG A 542 27.45 1.36 -5.70
N THR A 543 27.03 2.23 -6.62
CA THR A 543 27.56 3.60 -6.72
C THR A 543 27.56 4.31 -5.36
N ASN A 544 28.70 4.91 -4.98
CA ASN A 544 28.90 5.65 -3.72
C ASN A 544 27.86 6.75 -3.40
N GLY A 545 27.10 7.22 -4.39
CA GLY A 545 26.01 8.17 -4.18
C GLY A 545 24.65 7.53 -3.84
N LEU A 546 24.44 6.26 -4.19
CA LEU A 546 23.22 5.49 -3.90
C LEU A 546 23.23 4.84 -2.50
N THR A 547 24.37 4.87 -1.81
CA THR A 547 24.63 4.11 -0.58
C THR A 547 25.03 5.00 0.60
N VAL A 548 25.04 4.43 1.80
CA VAL A 548 25.53 5.07 3.04
C VAL A 548 26.83 4.45 3.54
N SER A 549 27.73 5.31 4.02
CA SER A 549 29.01 4.93 4.63
C SER A 549 28.83 4.47 6.09
N PRO A 550 29.63 3.53 6.62
CA PRO A 550 30.73 2.80 5.96
C PRO A 550 30.32 1.47 5.31
N PHE A 551 29.07 1.02 5.48
CA PHE A 551 28.65 -0.36 5.17
C PHE A 551 28.13 -0.59 3.74
N GLY A 552 27.98 0.45 2.92
CA GLY A 552 27.53 0.31 1.53
C GLY A 552 26.05 -0.07 1.38
N ASN A 553 25.27 0.04 2.46
CA ASN A 553 23.81 -0.16 2.45
C ASN A 553 23.16 0.84 1.48
N ILE A 554 22.13 0.44 0.75
CA ILE A 554 21.36 1.37 -0.08
C ILE A 554 20.73 2.44 0.84
N PHE A 555 20.76 3.70 0.42
CA PHE A 555 20.13 4.78 1.18
C PHE A 555 18.60 4.61 1.25
N SER A 556 18.05 4.74 2.45
CA SER A 556 16.61 4.74 2.70
C SER A 556 16.21 5.81 3.73
N ARG A 557 15.07 6.46 3.50
CA ARG A 557 14.58 7.60 4.28
C ARG A 557 13.07 7.50 4.45
N SER A 558 12.59 7.54 5.70
CA SER A 558 11.15 7.53 5.96
C SER A 558 10.55 8.92 5.84
N ALA A 559 9.24 9.00 5.57
CA ALA A 559 8.51 10.26 5.58
C ALA A 559 8.72 11.01 6.91
N PRO A 560 9.02 12.32 6.87
CA PRO A 560 9.06 13.15 8.07
C PRO A 560 7.64 13.34 8.63
N THR A 561 7.46 13.03 9.92
CA THR A 561 6.20 13.31 10.65
C THR A 561 6.09 14.76 11.12
N TYR A 562 7.21 15.50 11.08
CA TYR A 562 7.36 16.85 11.63
C TYR A 562 6.91 16.97 13.09
N GLN A 563 7.03 15.88 13.86
CA GLN A 563 6.49 15.76 15.22
C GLN A 563 7.15 16.68 16.26
N ASP A 564 8.39 17.09 16.03
CA ASP A 564 9.11 18.05 16.89
C ASP A 564 8.93 19.52 16.39
N VAL A 565 8.04 19.77 15.42
CA VAL A 565 7.77 21.10 14.82
C VAL A 565 6.43 21.68 15.32
N LEU A 566 6.46 22.94 15.75
CA LEU A 566 5.27 23.66 16.24
C LEU A 566 4.25 23.89 15.11
N GLY A 567 2.95 23.79 15.42
CA GLY A 567 1.86 24.05 14.47
C GLY A 567 1.87 25.45 13.85
N SER A 568 2.44 26.44 14.54
CA SER A 568 2.65 27.80 14.02
C SER A 568 3.64 27.89 12.85
N SER A 569 4.44 26.85 12.60
CA SER A 569 5.35 26.76 11.45
C SER A 569 4.70 26.12 10.22
N PHE A 570 3.40 25.83 10.29
CA PHE A 570 2.61 25.29 9.19
C PHE A 570 1.64 26.32 8.61
N ILE A 571 1.41 26.26 7.31
CA ILE A 571 0.47 27.10 6.58
C ILE A 571 -0.63 26.22 6.01
N ASN A 572 -1.82 26.29 6.58
CA ASN A 572 -3.03 25.65 6.07
C ASN A 572 -3.48 26.38 4.78
N ILE A 573 -3.39 25.72 3.63
CA ILE A 573 -3.57 26.38 2.33
C ILE A 573 -5.00 26.91 2.09
N LYS A 574 -6.02 26.28 2.68
CA LYS A 574 -7.40 26.77 2.61
C LYS A 574 -7.61 28.05 3.41
N SER A 575 -6.89 28.19 4.53
CA SER A 575 -6.87 29.42 5.34
C SER A 575 -6.20 30.58 4.58
N MET A 576 -5.33 30.27 3.61
CA MET A 576 -4.74 31.23 2.66
C MET A 576 -5.62 31.48 1.42
N GLY A 577 -6.83 30.94 1.39
CA GLY A 577 -7.87 31.26 0.41
C GLY A 577 -8.21 30.16 -0.61
N ALA A 578 -7.40 29.10 -0.72
CA ALA A 578 -7.67 27.98 -1.62
C ALA A 578 -8.95 27.22 -1.23
N LYS A 579 -9.64 26.60 -2.20
CA LYS A 579 -10.94 25.95 -1.93
C LYS A 579 -10.83 24.44 -1.83
N GLY A 580 -10.20 23.79 -2.81
CA GLY A 580 -10.21 22.34 -2.94
C GLY A 580 -11.63 21.77 -3.10
N ASP A 581 -12.49 22.46 -3.87
CA ASP A 581 -13.94 22.21 -3.96
C ASP A 581 -14.38 21.46 -5.24
N HIS A 582 -13.45 21.13 -6.15
CA HIS A 582 -13.68 20.61 -7.50
C HIS A 582 -14.32 21.61 -8.49
N ALA A 583 -14.27 22.92 -8.23
CA ALA A 583 -14.84 23.94 -9.12
C ALA A 583 -13.99 25.22 -9.26
N THR A 584 -13.40 25.71 -8.17
CA THR A 584 -12.60 26.94 -8.15
C THR A 584 -11.17 26.66 -8.62
N ASP A 585 -10.68 27.45 -9.57
CA ASP A 585 -9.27 27.42 -9.99
C ASP A 585 -8.37 27.96 -8.87
N ASP A 586 -7.68 27.05 -8.19
CA ASP A 586 -6.78 27.35 -7.08
C ASP A 586 -5.33 27.65 -7.55
N THR A 587 -5.01 27.52 -8.85
CA THR A 587 -3.65 27.68 -9.43
C THR A 587 -2.91 28.90 -8.86
N ALA A 588 -3.54 30.07 -8.89
CA ALA A 588 -2.90 31.32 -8.51
C ALA A 588 -2.63 31.38 -7.00
N THR A 589 -3.51 30.80 -6.18
CA THR A 589 -3.36 30.79 -4.72
C THR A 589 -2.33 29.76 -4.27
N ILE A 590 -2.33 28.57 -4.87
CA ILE A 590 -1.37 27.51 -4.55
C ILE A 590 0.07 27.97 -4.85
N ASN A 591 0.32 28.53 -6.04
CA ASN A 591 1.65 29.03 -6.40
C ASN A 591 2.16 30.09 -5.40
N ARG A 592 1.34 31.10 -5.03
CA ARG A 592 1.72 32.14 -4.05
C ARG A 592 2.01 31.57 -2.66
N VAL A 593 1.24 30.59 -2.20
CA VAL A 593 1.41 30.00 -0.86
C VAL A 593 2.68 29.14 -0.80
N LEU A 594 2.96 28.34 -1.83
CA LEU A 594 4.18 27.54 -1.91
C LEU A 594 5.44 28.42 -1.95
N GLU A 595 5.43 29.50 -2.75
CA GLU A 595 6.52 30.48 -2.81
C GLU A 595 6.73 31.18 -1.47
N HIS A 596 5.67 31.64 -0.81
CA HIS A 596 5.77 32.26 0.51
C HIS A 596 6.30 31.28 1.57
N ALA A 597 5.77 30.06 1.61
CA ALA A 597 6.14 29.05 2.59
C ALA A 597 7.60 28.61 2.47
N ALA A 598 8.08 28.34 1.24
CA ALA A 598 9.47 27.96 1.01
C ALA A 598 10.45 29.07 1.43
N ASN A 599 10.15 30.32 1.10
CA ASN A 599 10.94 31.49 1.53
C ASN A 599 10.92 31.69 3.06
N ALA A 600 9.81 31.34 3.73
CA ALA A 600 9.67 31.40 5.19
C ALA A 600 10.20 30.16 5.92
N GLY A 601 10.62 29.11 5.21
CA GLY A 601 10.97 27.81 5.79
C GLY A 601 9.80 27.07 6.45
N SER A 602 8.56 27.41 6.09
CA SER A 602 7.31 26.85 6.63
C SER A 602 6.85 25.61 5.86
N ILE A 603 6.01 24.78 6.50
CA ILE A 603 5.43 23.57 5.91
C ILE A 603 4.01 23.89 5.41
N VAL A 604 3.68 23.60 4.15
CA VAL A 604 2.33 23.78 3.62
C VAL A 604 1.49 22.54 3.91
N PHE A 605 0.41 22.73 4.67
CA PHE A 605 -0.60 21.71 4.89
C PHE A 605 -1.72 21.86 3.86
N PHE A 606 -2.03 20.76 3.17
CA PHE A 606 -3.19 20.62 2.31
C PHE A 606 -4.28 19.81 3.04
N PRO A 607 -5.30 20.44 3.62
CA PRO A 607 -6.51 19.75 4.06
C PRO A 607 -7.16 19.05 2.86
N TYR A 608 -7.90 17.96 3.09
CA TYR A 608 -8.47 17.20 1.99
C TYR A 608 -9.38 18.06 1.10
N GLY A 609 -9.28 17.86 -0.21
CA GLY A 609 -10.04 18.59 -1.21
C GLY A 609 -9.57 18.25 -2.63
N ALA A 610 -10.36 18.69 -3.61
CA ALA A 610 -10.10 18.59 -5.03
C ALA A 610 -9.70 19.97 -5.58
N TYR A 611 -8.40 20.23 -5.64
CA TYR A 611 -7.82 21.50 -6.02
C TYR A 611 -7.66 21.54 -7.55
N ILE A 612 -8.62 22.20 -8.23
CA ILE A 612 -8.58 22.42 -9.67
C ILE A 612 -7.46 23.40 -10.00
N VAL A 613 -6.64 23.09 -11.01
CA VAL A 613 -5.55 23.95 -11.46
C VAL A 613 -5.58 24.13 -12.98
N SER A 614 -5.77 25.37 -13.43
CA SER A 614 -5.77 25.76 -14.85
C SER A 614 -4.37 25.99 -15.43
N ASP A 615 -3.33 26.07 -14.59
CA ASP A 615 -1.92 26.20 -14.99
C ASP A 615 -1.00 25.53 -13.97
N THR A 616 0.24 25.27 -14.38
CA THR A 616 1.30 24.63 -13.61
C THR A 616 1.40 25.15 -12.18
N ILE A 617 1.33 24.23 -11.23
CA ILE A 617 1.78 24.46 -9.86
C ILE A 617 3.29 24.30 -9.81
N ASN A 618 4.00 25.35 -9.45
CA ASN A 618 5.45 25.33 -9.26
C ASN A 618 5.72 25.14 -7.78
N ILE A 619 6.37 24.03 -7.42
CA ILE A 619 6.86 23.73 -6.07
C ILE A 619 8.33 24.17 -6.03
N PRO A 620 8.67 25.33 -5.41
CA PRO A 620 10.04 25.82 -5.36
C PRO A 620 10.90 25.04 -4.38
N VAL A 621 12.22 25.16 -4.54
CA VAL A 621 13.20 24.68 -3.55
C VAL A 621 12.92 25.28 -2.17
N GLY A 622 13.03 24.47 -1.12
CA GLY A 622 12.70 24.80 0.26
C GLY A 622 11.31 24.31 0.68
N SER A 623 10.44 23.97 -0.28
CA SER A 623 9.07 23.52 -0.02
C SER A 623 9.01 22.23 0.82
N ARG A 624 8.09 22.23 1.79
CA ARG A 624 7.66 21.05 2.53
C ARG A 624 6.14 20.99 2.46
N ILE A 625 5.59 19.86 2.05
CA ILE A 625 4.17 19.68 1.75
C ILE A 625 3.66 18.42 2.43
N VAL A 626 2.56 18.54 3.17
CA VAL A 626 1.85 17.41 3.79
C VAL A 626 0.37 17.47 3.46
N GLY A 627 -0.16 16.40 2.88
CA GLY A 627 -1.59 16.23 2.65
C GLY A 627 -2.33 15.61 3.84
N GLN A 628 -3.63 15.86 3.92
CA GLN A 628 -4.56 15.21 4.84
C GLN A 628 -5.29 14.07 4.12
N VAL A 629 -5.01 12.82 4.50
CA VAL A 629 -5.35 11.63 3.71
C VAL A 629 -4.74 11.67 2.29
N TRP A 630 -5.45 12.17 1.26
CA TRP A 630 -4.90 12.33 -0.10
C TRP A 630 -5.57 13.50 -0.87
N PRO A 631 -5.36 14.79 -0.49
CA PRO A 631 -5.79 15.95 -1.28
C PRO A 631 -5.26 15.87 -2.72
N MET A 632 -6.12 16.21 -3.68
CA MET A 632 -5.87 16.02 -5.11
C MET A 632 -5.57 17.34 -5.79
N ILE A 633 -4.43 17.45 -6.48
CA ILE A 633 -4.18 18.53 -7.46
C ILE A 633 -4.59 18.01 -8.84
N ILE A 634 -5.53 18.72 -9.49
CA ILE A 634 -6.25 18.26 -10.68
C ILE A 634 -5.98 19.22 -11.86
N GLY A 635 -5.15 18.80 -12.81
CA GLY A 635 -4.89 19.56 -14.04
C GLY A 635 -6.11 19.61 -14.96
N VAL A 636 -6.53 20.81 -15.37
CA VAL A 636 -7.68 21.01 -16.27
C VAL A 636 -7.44 22.07 -17.35
N GLY A 637 -8.17 21.96 -18.46
CA GLY A 637 -8.31 23.02 -19.46
C GLY A 637 -7.17 23.13 -20.47
N ALA A 638 -7.27 24.14 -21.35
CA ALA A 638 -6.53 24.20 -22.61
C ALA A 638 -5.00 24.11 -22.50
N LYS A 639 -4.40 24.53 -21.38
CA LYS A 639 -2.95 24.48 -21.17
C LYS A 639 -2.38 23.04 -21.05
N PHE A 640 -3.25 22.04 -20.93
CA PHE A 640 -2.89 20.62 -20.89
C PHE A 640 -3.53 19.81 -22.04
N GLN A 641 -4.05 20.47 -23.08
CA GLN A 641 -4.81 19.80 -24.17
C GLN A 641 -4.02 19.63 -25.49
N ASP A 642 -2.82 20.19 -25.62
CA ASP A 642 -1.95 19.95 -26.78
C ASP A 642 -0.92 18.86 -26.46
N GLU A 643 -1.04 17.69 -27.10
CA GLU A 643 -0.07 16.60 -27.02
C GLU A 643 1.34 17.06 -27.42
N ARG A 644 1.43 17.96 -28.42
CA ARG A 644 2.69 18.40 -29.05
C ARG A 644 3.41 19.49 -28.26
N GLN A 645 2.75 20.07 -27.27
CA GLN A 645 3.32 21.04 -26.33
C GLN A 645 3.03 20.59 -24.90
N PRO A 646 3.58 19.43 -24.47
CA PRO A 646 3.27 18.85 -23.18
C PRO A 646 3.69 19.80 -22.05
N ARG A 647 2.85 19.90 -21.02
CA ARG A 647 3.00 20.87 -19.92
C ARG A 647 2.82 20.19 -18.57
N PRO A 648 3.67 20.48 -17.56
CA PRO A 648 3.45 19.99 -16.22
C PRO A 648 2.22 20.59 -15.55
N VAL A 649 1.39 19.73 -14.97
CA VAL A 649 0.37 20.11 -13.97
C VAL A 649 1.07 20.51 -12.68
N VAL A 650 2.06 19.72 -12.24
CA VAL A 650 2.96 20.06 -11.12
C VAL A 650 4.42 20.03 -11.59
N ARG A 651 5.18 21.08 -11.27
CA ARG A 651 6.62 21.20 -11.51
C ARG A 651 7.36 21.29 -10.17
N VAL A 652 8.28 20.37 -9.91
CA VAL A 652 9.07 20.28 -8.67
C VAL A 652 10.49 20.79 -8.91
N GLY A 653 10.73 22.04 -8.51
CA GLY A 653 11.92 22.82 -8.89
C GLY A 653 11.97 23.18 -10.38
N LYS A 654 12.90 24.06 -10.74
CA LYS A 654 13.28 24.39 -12.11
C LYS A 654 14.48 23.54 -12.56
N PRO A 655 14.71 23.32 -13.86
CA PRO A 655 15.91 22.65 -14.35
C PRO A 655 17.19 23.30 -13.80
N GLY A 656 18.02 22.51 -13.12
CA GLY A 656 19.25 22.98 -12.46
C GLY A 656 19.10 23.42 -11.00
N ASP A 657 17.89 23.51 -10.45
CA ASP A 657 17.68 23.77 -9.01
C ASP A 657 18.29 22.67 -8.14
N SER A 658 18.85 23.05 -6.98
CA SER A 658 19.32 22.09 -5.96
C SER A 658 18.95 22.55 -4.55
N GLY A 659 18.48 21.64 -3.70
CA GLY A 659 18.08 21.92 -2.33
C GLY A 659 17.20 20.83 -1.70
N VAL A 660 16.32 21.27 -0.79
CA VAL A 660 15.33 20.42 -0.11
C VAL A 660 13.97 20.59 -0.78
N VAL A 661 13.29 19.50 -1.10
CA VAL A 661 11.84 19.46 -1.35
C VAL A 661 11.29 18.17 -0.73
N GLU A 662 10.26 18.29 0.11
CA GLU A 662 9.65 17.15 0.82
C GLU A 662 8.14 17.15 0.58
N ILE A 663 7.59 16.06 0.03
CA ILE A 663 6.16 15.91 -0.29
C ILE A 663 5.64 14.61 0.35
N SER A 664 4.59 14.66 1.15
CA SER A 664 3.88 13.45 1.59
C SER A 664 2.37 13.55 1.47
N ASP A 665 1.72 12.41 1.26
CA ASP A 665 0.27 12.23 1.35
C ASP A 665 -0.54 13.13 0.38
N MET A 666 0.04 13.48 -0.76
CA MET A 666 -0.62 14.21 -1.85
C MET A 666 -1.12 13.25 -2.93
N LEU A 667 -2.12 13.63 -3.72
CA LEU A 667 -2.49 12.93 -4.95
C LEU A 667 -2.41 13.88 -6.14
N PHE A 668 -1.86 13.39 -7.26
CA PHE A 668 -1.71 14.17 -8.49
C PHE A 668 -2.50 13.52 -9.63
N THR A 669 -3.26 14.32 -10.38
CA THR A 669 -4.15 13.82 -11.43
C THR A 669 -4.41 14.87 -12.52
N ALA A 670 -5.03 14.43 -13.62
CA ALA A 670 -5.48 15.26 -14.73
C ALA A 670 -6.88 14.83 -15.17
N TYR A 671 -7.71 15.80 -15.54
CA TYR A 671 -9.09 15.57 -15.99
C TYR A 671 -9.15 15.08 -17.45
N ALA A 672 -10.25 14.42 -17.82
CA ALA A 672 -10.50 13.93 -19.18
C ALA A 672 -10.13 14.92 -20.32
N GLY A 673 -9.46 14.40 -21.36
CA GLY A 673 -8.99 15.18 -22.50
C GLY A 673 -7.70 15.97 -22.27
N SER A 674 -7.05 15.87 -21.10
CA SER A 674 -5.77 16.55 -20.81
C SER A 674 -4.56 15.83 -21.45
N VAL A 675 -4.66 15.52 -22.74
CA VAL A 675 -3.67 14.73 -23.51
C VAL A 675 -2.25 15.29 -23.52
N GLY A 676 -2.06 16.59 -23.24
CA GLY A 676 -0.77 17.25 -23.07
C GLY A 676 -0.26 17.33 -21.62
N ALA A 677 -0.96 16.77 -20.63
CA ALA A 677 -0.53 16.80 -19.25
C ALA A 677 0.71 15.92 -19.01
N VAL A 678 1.80 16.52 -18.52
CA VAL A 678 2.76 15.82 -17.66
C VAL A 678 2.24 15.98 -16.24
N VAL A 679 1.83 14.90 -15.55
CA VAL A 679 1.14 15.07 -14.26
C VAL A 679 2.11 15.59 -13.19
N VAL A 680 3.34 15.06 -13.14
CA VAL A 680 4.44 15.59 -12.33
C VAL A 680 5.74 15.68 -13.13
N GLU A 681 6.32 16.87 -13.28
CA GLU A 681 7.68 17.13 -13.77
C GLU A 681 8.60 17.42 -12.58
N TRP A 682 9.69 16.67 -12.44
CA TRP A 682 10.60 16.73 -11.30
C TRP A 682 12.01 17.10 -11.76
N ASN A 683 12.46 18.31 -11.41
CA ASN A 683 13.73 18.89 -11.88
C ASN A 683 14.80 19.03 -10.79
N VAL A 684 14.35 19.18 -9.54
CA VAL A 684 15.21 19.49 -8.40
C VAL A 684 16.24 18.38 -8.11
N HIS A 685 17.46 18.79 -7.82
CA HIS A 685 18.51 17.95 -7.27
C HIS A 685 18.56 18.11 -5.74
N GLU A 686 18.91 17.06 -5.02
CA GLU A 686 19.09 17.10 -3.57
C GLU A 686 20.30 17.96 -3.16
N SER A 687 20.23 18.67 -2.04
CA SER A 687 21.41 19.30 -1.41
C SER A 687 22.12 18.39 -0.40
N THR A 688 21.40 17.40 0.12
CA THR A 688 21.89 16.31 0.97
C THR A 688 21.14 15.03 0.60
N GLN A 689 21.75 13.85 0.76
CA GLN A 689 21.15 12.56 0.38
C GLN A 689 19.71 12.41 0.89
N GLY A 690 18.75 12.19 -0.03
CA GLY A 690 17.32 12.07 0.26
C GLY A 690 16.58 13.37 0.62
N SER A 691 17.14 14.54 0.34
CA SER A 691 16.47 15.84 0.62
C SER A 691 15.51 16.31 -0.47
N ALA A 692 15.60 15.76 -1.68
CA ALA A 692 14.59 15.91 -2.74
C ALA A 692 13.76 14.62 -2.78
N ALA A 693 12.58 14.62 -2.15
CA ALA A 693 11.89 13.38 -1.81
C ALA A 693 10.35 13.47 -1.78
N MET A 694 9.69 12.34 -2.09
CA MET A 694 8.24 12.19 -2.09
C MET A 694 7.81 10.81 -1.55
N TRP A 695 6.82 10.78 -0.65
CA TRP A 695 6.30 9.56 -0.01
C TRP A 695 4.78 9.44 -0.11
N ASN A 696 4.29 8.20 -0.23
CA ASN A 696 2.86 7.85 -0.09
C ASN A 696 1.91 8.70 -0.96
N SER A 697 2.41 9.19 -2.10
CA SER A 697 1.75 10.21 -2.91
C SER A 697 1.44 9.67 -4.32
N PRO A 698 0.27 9.04 -4.53
CA PRO A 698 -0.07 8.42 -5.81
C PRO A 698 -0.32 9.45 -6.93
N ILE A 699 -0.04 9.04 -8.16
CA ILE A 699 -0.37 9.73 -9.39
C ILE A 699 -1.43 8.87 -10.09
N ARG A 700 -2.68 9.32 -10.10
CA ARG A 700 -3.83 8.57 -10.66
C ARG A 700 -4.43 9.33 -11.82
N VAL A 701 -4.72 8.66 -12.94
CA VAL A 701 -5.51 9.24 -14.04
C VAL A 701 -6.73 8.38 -14.34
N GLY A 702 -7.91 8.93 -14.02
CA GLY A 702 -9.22 8.36 -14.29
C GLY A 702 -9.79 7.45 -13.19
N GLY A 703 -10.79 6.63 -13.57
CA GLY A 703 -11.38 5.59 -12.71
C GLY A 703 -12.07 6.11 -11.45
N THR A 704 -12.56 7.35 -11.45
CA THR A 704 -13.05 8.04 -10.24
C THR A 704 -14.14 9.07 -10.52
N VAL A 705 -15.02 9.33 -9.56
CA VAL A 705 -16.08 10.35 -9.70
C VAL A 705 -15.50 11.73 -10.03
N LYS A 706 -16.14 12.40 -11.00
CA LYS A 706 -15.77 13.72 -11.56
C LYS A 706 -14.41 13.78 -12.28
N SER A 707 -13.75 12.65 -12.56
CA SER A 707 -12.57 12.62 -13.46
C SER A 707 -12.90 12.84 -14.94
N GLY A 708 -14.15 12.58 -15.35
CA GLY A 708 -14.58 12.46 -16.76
C GLY A 708 -14.09 11.17 -17.45
N LEU A 709 -13.53 10.24 -16.67
CA LEU A 709 -12.90 9.01 -17.12
C LEU A 709 -13.46 7.81 -16.34
N GLN A 710 -14.80 7.75 -16.20
CA GLN A 710 -15.54 6.68 -15.53
C GLN A 710 -16.08 5.64 -16.52
N ALA A 711 -16.66 4.54 -16.04
CA ALA A 711 -17.21 3.46 -16.87
C ALA A 711 -18.33 3.92 -17.83
N ARG A 712 -19.05 4.99 -17.50
CA ARG A 712 -20.02 5.64 -18.40
C ARG A 712 -19.39 6.50 -19.50
N ASP A 713 -18.16 6.98 -19.28
CA ASP A 713 -17.45 7.93 -20.16
C ASP A 713 -16.46 7.17 -21.07
N CYS A 714 -15.84 6.11 -20.52
CA CYS A 714 -14.76 5.30 -21.11
C CYS A 714 -15.02 3.77 -21.00
N PRO A 715 -16.18 3.25 -21.43
CA PRO A 715 -16.46 1.81 -21.36
C PRO A 715 -15.49 1.00 -22.22
N LYS A 716 -15.10 -0.19 -21.74
CA LYS A 716 -14.21 -1.09 -22.47
C LYS A 716 -14.82 -1.68 -23.76
N ASN A 717 -13.95 -2.20 -24.63
CA ASN A 717 -14.32 -2.97 -25.84
C ASN A 717 -15.20 -2.20 -26.85
N THR A 718 -15.09 -0.87 -26.90
CA THR A 718 -15.86 -0.04 -27.86
C THR A 718 -15.40 -0.17 -29.32
N GLY A 719 -14.29 -0.87 -29.58
CA GLY A 719 -13.73 -1.10 -30.93
C GLY A 719 -13.08 0.14 -31.57
N ARG A 720 -12.95 1.25 -30.84
CA ARG A 720 -12.35 2.50 -31.31
C ARG A 720 -11.83 3.33 -30.13
N VAL A 721 -10.74 4.06 -30.31
CA VAL A 721 -10.25 4.98 -29.28
C VAL A 721 -11.21 6.17 -29.11
N ASN A 722 -11.82 6.30 -27.93
CA ASN A 722 -12.48 7.54 -27.54
C ASN A 722 -11.41 8.61 -27.18
N ARG A 723 -11.32 9.68 -27.98
CA ARG A 723 -10.37 10.78 -27.72
C ARG A 723 -10.65 11.56 -26.43
N HIS A 724 -11.86 11.47 -25.86
CA HIS A 724 -12.15 12.03 -24.53
C HIS A 724 -11.43 11.27 -23.41
N CYS A 725 -11.22 9.96 -23.60
CA CYS A 725 -10.59 9.06 -22.63
C CYS A 725 -9.06 9.15 -22.59
N VAL A 726 -8.48 10.13 -23.27
CA VAL A 726 -7.05 10.41 -23.27
C VAL A 726 -6.75 11.38 -22.14
N GLY A 727 -6.16 10.88 -21.05
CA GLY A 727 -6.07 11.60 -19.77
C GLY A 727 -4.76 12.36 -19.53
N ALA A 728 -3.62 11.87 -20.06
CA ALA A 728 -2.31 12.50 -19.87
C ALA A 728 -1.28 12.05 -20.93
N ALA A 729 -0.24 12.85 -21.13
CA ALA A 729 0.93 12.52 -21.96
C ALA A 729 1.92 11.60 -21.23
N LEU A 730 2.14 11.88 -19.94
CA LEU A 730 3.14 11.27 -19.05
C LEU A 730 2.73 11.44 -17.59
N LEU A 731 2.84 10.40 -16.74
CA LEU A 731 2.51 10.50 -15.31
C LEU A 731 3.63 11.19 -14.50
N LEU A 732 4.88 10.74 -14.65
CA LEU A 732 6.03 11.28 -13.90
C LEU A 732 7.27 11.42 -14.78
N HIS A 733 7.90 12.60 -14.74
CA HIS A 733 9.14 12.90 -15.46
C HIS A 733 10.26 13.29 -14.47
N LEU A 734 11.26 12.43 -14.27
CA LEU A 734 12.47 12.77 -13.51
C LEU A 734 13.51 13.31 -14.50
N THR A 735 13.61 14.64 -14.63
CA THR A 735 14.37 15.28 -15.71
C THR A 735 15.89 15.18 -15.48
N ARG A 736 16.68 15.44 -16.54
CA ARG A 736 18.13 15.19 -16.58
C ARG A 736 18.97 15.83 -15.47
N SER A 737 18.56 16.97 -14.90
CA SER A 737 19.27 17.63 -13.79
C SER A 737 18.97 17.04 -12.42
N SER A 738 17.84 16.35 -12.29
CA SER A 738 17.21 16.02 -11.02
C SER A 738 17.89 14.88 -10.26
N SER A 739 17.46 14.72 -9.00
CA SER A 739 17.53 13.47 -8.22
C SER A 739 16.23 13.33 -7.44
N ALA A 740 15.79 12.11 -7.15
CA ALA A 740 14.60 11.90 -6.33
C ALA A 740 14.78 10.70 -5.37
N TYR A 741 14.29 10.84 -4.15
CA TYR A 741 13.93 9.73 -3.28
C TYR A 741 12.41 9.55 -3.32
N LEU A 742 11.94 8.50 -3.99
CA LEU A 742 10.53 8.22 -4.18
C LEU A 742 10.17 6.93 -3.43
N GLU A 743 9.10 6.96 -2.63
CA GLU A 743 8.66 5.78 -1.88
C GLU A 743 7.14 5.63 -1.84
N ASN A 744 6.65 4.41 -2.08
CA ASN A 744 5.21 4.10 -2.15
C ASN A 744 4.46 5.04 -3.13
N ILE A 745 5.08 5.25 -4.30
CA ILE A 745 4.52 6.06 -5.39
C ILE A 745 3.88 5.10 -6.40
N TRP A 746 2.59 5.27 -6.60
CA TRP A 746 1.77 4.48 -7.52
C TRP A 746 1.34 5.37 -8.68
N ALA A 747 1.82 5.08 -9.89
CA ALA A 747 1.54 5.80 -11.13
C ALA A 747 0.53 4.98 -11.97
N TRP A 748 -0.75 5.11 -11.63
CA TRP A 748 -1.84 4.27 -12.15
C TRP A 748 -2.69 5.03 -13.16
N THR A 749 -2.75 4.49 -14.37
CA THR A 749 -3.77 4.84 -15.38
C THR A 749 -4.93 3.87 -15.21
N ALA A 750 -6.14 4.36 -15.02
CA ALA A 750 -7.22 3.53 -14.51
C ALA A 750 -7.65 2.39 -15.46
N ASP A 751 -7.51 1.15 -15.01
CA ASP A 751 -8.03 -0.05 -15.69
C ASP A 751 -9.50 -0.35 -15.35
N HIS A 752 -10.00 0.17 -14.21
CA HIS A 752 -11.38 0.05 -13.75
C HIS A 752 -11.87 1.31 -13.01
N ASP A 753 -13.19 1.43 -12.86
CA ASP A 753 -13.85 2.51 -12.12
C ASP A 753 -13.97 2.16 -10.62
N LEU A 754 -13.39 2.99 -9.75
CA LEU A 754 -13.30 2.81 -8.30
C LEU A 754 -14.51 3.31 -7.52
N ASP A 755 -15.49 3.93 -8.19
CA ASP A 755 -16.69 4.50 -7.57
C ASP A 755 -17.99 3.86 -8.13
N VAL A 756 -17.89 2.62 -8.63
CA VAL A 756 -19.03 1.73 -8.94
C VAL A 756 -18.81 0.36 -8.29
N THR A 757 -19.85 -0.24 -7.71
CA THR A 757 -19.72 -1.46 -6.89
C THR A 757 -19.18 -2.66 -7.66
N GLU A 758 -19.52 -2.77 -8.95
CA GLU A 758 -19.04 -3.81 -9.87
C GLU A 758 -17.56 -3.66 -10.25
N GLN A 759 -16.93 -2.52 -9.96
CA GLN A 759 -15.56 -2.17 -10.37
C GLN A 759 -15.32 -2.45 -11.86
N THR A 760 -16.18 -1.85 -12.70
CA THR A 760 -16.22 -2.11 -14.14
C THR A 760 -14.94 -1.63 -14.81
N GLN A 761 -14.31 -2.50 -15.60
CA GLN A 761 -13.10 -2.20 -16.40
C GLN A 761 -13.36 -1.18 -17.52
N ILE A 762 -12.38 -0.30 -17.78
CA ILE A 762 -12.49 0.90 -18.62
C ILE A 762 -11.29 1.11 -19.56
N ASP A 763 -11.55 1.79 -20.69
CA ASP A 763 -10.54 2.15 -21.70
C ASP A 763 -9.99 3.58 -21.45
N VAL A 764 -9.07 3.76 -20.48
CA VAL A 764 -8.36 5.03 -20.26
C VAL A 764 -6.98 5.01 -20.91
N TYR A 765 -6.63 6.09 -21.62
CA TYR A 765 -5.37 6.20 -22.35
C TYR A 765 -4.46 7.27 -21.73
N VAL A 766 -3.30 6.85 -21.23
CA VAL A 766 -2.17 7.72 -20.90
C VAL A 766 -0.94 7.23 -21.64
N GLY A 767 -0.15 8.14 -22.18
CA GLY A 767 0.95 7.77 -23.06
C GLY A 767 2.03 6.96 -22.33
N ARG A 768 2.48 7.48 -21.19
CA ARG A 768 3.75 7.09 -20.56
C ARG A 768 3.61 7.10 -19.04
N GLY A 769 4.16 6.10 -18.36
CA GLY A 769 4.19 6.02 -16.90
C GLY A 769 5.26 6.93 -16.28
N ILE A 770 6.40 6.35 -15.95
CA ILE A 770 7.54 7.02 -15.31
C ILE A 770 8.71 7.09 -16.30
N LEU A 771 9.07 8.32 -16.71
CA LEU A 771 10.25 8.63 -17.50
C LEU A 771 11.38 9.14 -16.60
N ILE A 772 12.54 8.51 -16.68
CA ILE A 772 13.72 8.83 -15.88
C ILE A 772 14.87 9.22 -16.81
N GLU A 773 15.27 10.48 -16.76
CA GLU A 773 16.49 11.00 -17.41
C GLU A 773 17.57 11.43 -16.40
N SER A 774 17.25 11.39 -15.11
CA SER A 774 18.16 11.71 -14.00
C SER A 774 19.56 11.13 -14.20
N ARG A 775 20.58 11.98 -14.00
CA ARG A 775 22.01 11.60 -14.01
C ARG A 775 22.63 11.65 -12.61
N LYS A 776 21.79 11.59 -11.59
CA LYS A 776 22.14 11.74 -10.17
C LYS A 776 21.60 10.54 -9.37
N PRO A 777 22.15 10.25 -8.18
CA PRO A 777 21.59 9.26 -7.26
C PRO A 777 20.08 9.43 -7.13
N THR A 778 19.33 8.38 -7.46
CA THR A 778 17.86 8.39 -7.52
C THR A 778 17.36 7.03 -7.05
N TRP A 779 16.39 7.02 -6.14
CA TRP A 779 15.86 5.80 -5.52
C TRP A 779 14.35 5.74 -5.71
N LEU A 780 13.86 4.63 -6.23
CA LEU A 780 12.44 4.30 -6.30
C LEU A 780 12.20 3.07 -5.41
N TRP A 781 11.69 3.31 -4.19
CA TRP A 781 11.43 2.30 -3.18
C TRP A 781 9.95 1.87 -3.21
N GLY A 782 9.68 0.64 -3.65
CA GLY A 782 8.32 0.09 -3.73
C GLY A 782 7.39 0.94 -4.59
N THR A 783 7.79 1.24 -5.83
CA THR A 783 6.97 2.03 -6.76
C THR A 783 6.29 1.13 -7.80
N ALA A 784 5.08 1.49 -8.20
CA ALA A 784 4.33 0.81 -9.24
C ALA A 784 3.94 1.78 -10.35
N SER A 785 3.99 1.35 -11.61
CA SER A 785 3.51 2.13 -12.75
C SER A 785 2.77 1.21 -13.72
N GLU A 786 1.54 1.55 -14.07
CA GLU A 786 0.62 0.58 -14.68
C GLU A 786 -0.29 1.20 -15.75
N HIS A 787 -0.64 0.38 -16.73
CA HIS A 787 -1.64 0.61 -17.77
C HIS A 787 -1.40 1.82 -18.71
N ASN A 788 -0.15 2.28 -18.83
CA ASN A 788 0.25 3.32 -19.78
C ASN A 788 0.58 2.71 -21.16
N VAL A 789 0.34 3.44 -22.26
CA VAL A 789 0.31 2.88 -23.63
C VAL A 789 1.68 2.52 -24.21
N LEU A 790 2.71 3.36 -24.00
CA LEU A 790 4.04 3.17 -24.60
C LEU A 790 5.00 2.40 -23.67
N TYR A 791 5.04 2.81 -22.39
CA TYR A 791 5.87 2.18 -21.36
C TYR A 791 5.37 2.50 -19.95
N GLN A 792 5.63 1.59 -19.02
CA GLN A 792 5.45 1.83 -17.59
C GLN A 792 6.68 2.51 -16.98
N TYR A 793 7.88 1.97 -17.20
CA TYR A 793 9.15 2.63 -16.86
C TYR A 793 10.05 2.79 -18.08
N GLN A 794 10.57 4.00 -18.31
CA GLN A 794 11.66 4.23 -19.26
C GLN A 794 12.80 5.02 -18.62
N LEU A 795 14.00 4.45 -18.66
CA LEU A 795 15.26 5.11 -18.38
C LEU A 795 15.87 5.52 -19.72
N SER A 796 16.10 6.82 -19.89
CA SER A 796 16.63 7.42 -21.11
C SER A 796 17.79 8.32 -20.75
N ASN A 797 19.00 8.07 -21.26
CA ASN A 797 20.16 8.91 -20.97
C ASN A 797 20.55 8.96 -19.47
N ALA A 798 20.05 8.04 -18.63
CA ALA A 798 20.03 8.13 -17.16
C ALA A 798 21.26 7.49 -16.49
N LYS A 799 21.63 7.96 -15.28
CA LYS A 799 22.78 7.45 -14.53
C LYS A 799 22.56 7.38 -13.02
N ASN A 800 23.00 6.29 -12.40
CA ASN A 800 22.97 6.04 -10.95
C ASN A 800 21.55 5.93 -10.37
N ILE A 801 20.76 4.98 -10.89
CA ILE A 801 19.36 4.77 -10.51
C ILE A 801 19.23 3.45 -9.74
N PHE A 802 18.55 3.50 -8.58
CA PHE A 802 18.12 2.33 -7.81
C PHE A 802 16.60 2.16 -7.93
N LEU A 803 16.15 0.95 -8.27
CA LEU A 803 14.74 0.55 -8.39
C LEU A 803 14.53 -0.67 -7.47
N GLY A 804 13.68 -0.58 -6.43
CA GLY A 804 13.64 -1.61 -5.40
C GLY A 804 12.38 -1.63 -4.51
N MET A 805 11.40 -2.49 -4.73
CA MET A 805 11.12 -3.14 -6.00
C MET A 805 10.36 -2.20 -6.95
N ILE A 806 10.26 -2.59 -8.22
CA ILE A 806 9.27 -2.03 -9.16
C ILE A 806 8.20 -3.05 -9.51
N GLN A 807 6.99 -2.58 -9.78
CA GLN A 807 5.89 -3.41 -10.29
C GLN A 807 5.19 -2.71 -11.48
N THR A 808 4.74 -3.50 -12.46
CA THR A 808 4.07 -3.00 -13.68
C THR A 808 3.01 -3.94 -14.25
N GLU A 809 1.89 -3.38 -14.71
CA GLU A 809 0.93 -4.06 -15.57
C GLU A 809 0.74 -3.37 -16.94
N THR A 810 0.62 -4.16 -18.00
CA THR A 810 0.23 -3.70 -19.36
C THR A 810 -1.26 -3.33 -19.41
N PRO A 811 -1.68 -2.26 -20.13
CA PRO A 811 -3.10 -1.89 -20.21
C PRO A 811 -3.97 -2.97 -20.89
N TYR A 812 -5.09 -3.33 -20.26
CA TYR A 812 -5.88 -4.53 -20.58
C TYR A 812 -6.55 -4.53 -21.96
N TYR A 813 -6.79 -3.34 -22.53
CA TYR A 813 -7.28 -3.18 -23.89
C TYR A 813 -6.24 -3.52 -24.96
N GLN A 814 -4.93 -3.42 -24.66
CA GLN A 814 -3.91 -3.75 -25.65
C GLN A 814 -4.03 -5.22 -26.08
N PRO A 815 -3.89 -5.55 -27.37
CA PRO A 815 -3.40 -4.68 -28.46
C PRO A 815 -4.49 -3.98 -29.29
N SER A 816 -5.59 -3.54 -28.67
CA SER A 816 -6.67 -2.77 -29.30
C SER A 816 -6.93 -1.45 -28.55
N PRO A 817 -6.26 -0.33 -28.90
CA PRO A 817 -5.26 -0.17 -29.96
C PRO A 817 -3.90 -0.81 -29.64
N ARG A 818 -3.09 -0.99 -30.69
CA ARG A 818 -1.65 -1.25 -30.57
C ARG A 818 -0.92 0.02 -30.14
N ALA A 819 0.15 -0.12 -29.36
CA ALA A 819 1.08 0.97 -29.12
C ALA A 819 1.73 1.43 -30.45
N PRO A 820 2.06 2.72 -30.62
CA PRO A 820 1.91 3.82 -29.66
C PRO A 820 0.52 4.49 -29.65
N ALA A 821 -0.42 4.06 -30.50
CA ALA A 821 -1.73 4.71 -30.62
C ALA A 821 -2.52 4.65 -29.29
N PRO A 822 -3.20 5.74 -28.89
CA PRO A 822 -3.58 6.91 -29.69
C PRO A 822 -2.55 8.06 -29.77
N PHE A 823 -1.36 7.89 -29.21
CA PHE A 823 -0.34 8.93 -29.05
C PHE A 823 0.64 9.01 -30.22
N THR A 824 1.31 10.16 -30.30
CA THR A 824 2.45 10.45 -31.17
C THR A 824 3.77 10.17 -30.43
N THR A 825 4.76 9.64 -31.14
CA THR A 825 6.12 9.36 -30.63
C THR A 825 7.10 10.49 -30.96
N GLY A 826 8.22 10.53 -30.25
CA GLY A 826 9.25 11.55 -30.43
C GLY A 826 8.94 12.88 -29.70
N ILE A 827 7.88 12.90 -28.90
CA ILE A 827 7.55 14.04 -28.03
C ILE A 827 8.42 14.00 -26.77
N PHE A 828 8.74 12.80 -26.28
CA PHE A 828 9.64 12.60 -25.15
C PHE A 828 10.91 11.83 -25.58
N PRO A 829 12.05 12.06 -24.91
CA PRO A 829 13.32 11.40 -25.24
C PRO A 829 13.21 9.87 -25.31
N ASN A 830 13.68 9.33 -26.44
CA ASN A 830 13.70 7.89 -26.73
C ASN A 830 12.34 7.18 -26.69
N ASP A 831 11.22 7.84 -26.97
CA ASP A 831 9.91 7.17 -27.13
C ASP A 831 9.97 5.89 -28.00
N PRO A 832 9.38 4.76 -27.59
CA PRO A 832 9.33 3.55 -28.41
C PRO A 832 8.38 3.74 -29.60
N ALA A 833 8.92 3.60 -30.82
CA ALA A 833 8.16 3.75 -32.06
C ALA A 833 7.42 2.47 -32.51
N PHE A 834 7.86 1.30 -32.05
CA PHE A 834 7.34 -0.04 -32.42
C PHE A 834 7.40 -0.34 -33.94
N GLU A 835 8.30 0.31 -34.66
CA GLU A 835 8.56 0.12 -36.10
C GLU A 835 9.12 -1.28 -36.42
N ASP A 836 9.74 -1.93 -35.44
CA ASP A 836 10.21 -3.32 -35.44
C ASP A 836 9.07 -4.34 -35.32
N CYS A 837 7.87 -3.94 -34.91
CA CYS A 837 6.73 -4.82 -34.72
C CYS A 837 5.85 -4.95 -35.98
N SER A 838 5.92 -6.11 -36.65
CA SER A 838 5.04 -6.47 -37.77
C SER A 838 3.57 -6.09 -37.55
N ALA A 839 2.91 -5.60 -38.60
CA ALA A 839 1.46 -5.32 -38.59
C ALA A 839 0.61 -6.56 -38.25
N THR A 840 1.13 -7.77 -38.47
CA THR A 840 0.45 -9.04 -38.12
C THR A 840 0.76 -9.55 -36.72
N ASP A 841 1.89 -9.17 -36.10
CA ASP A 841 2.14 -9.51 -34.70
C ASP A 841 1.47 -8.48 -33.78
N LEU A 842 0.26 -8.83 -33.33
CA LEU A 842 -0.52 -8.01 -32.42
C LEU A 842 0.14 -7.87 -31.04
N ARG A 843 1.00 -8.80 -30.62
CA ARG A 843 1.55 -8.89 -29.24
C ARG A 843 2.93 -8.26 -29.08
N CYS A 844 3.57 -7.89 -30.18
CA CYS A 844 4.81 -7.11 -30.16
C CYS A 844 4.56 -5.64 -29.78
N ALA A 845 3.57 -4.98 -30.38
CA ALA A 845 3.29 -3.55 -30.19
C ALA A 845 2.40 -3.29 -28.95
N MET A 846 2.92 -3.65 -27.78
CA MET A 846 2.32 -3.47 -26.46
C MET A 846 3.29 -2.72 -25.55
N ALA A 847 2.79 -2.15 -24.45
CA ALA A 847 3.57 -1.27 -23.58
C ALA A 847 4.77 -1.98 -22.94
N TRP A 848 5.95 -1.36 -23.00
CA TRP A 848 7.14 -1.88 -22.32
C TRP A 848 6.99 -1.79 -20.79
N ALA A 849 7.29 -2.87 -20.08
CA ALA A 849 7.29 -2.84 -18.62
C ALA A 849 8.46 -2.00 -18.09
N LEU A 850 9.67 -2.32 -18.55
CA LEU A 850 10.88 -1.56 -18.27
C LEU A 850 11.69 -1.37 -19.54
N ARG A 851 12.16 -0.15 -19.79
CA ARG A 851 12.99 0.18 -20.96
C ARG A 851 14.23 0.95 -20.54
N ILE A 852 15.41 0.49 -20.93
CA ILE A 852 16.71 1.07 -20.54
C ILE A 852 17.46 1.46 -21.81
N VAL A 853 17.67 2.76 -22.02
CA VAL A 853 18.26 3.32 -23.25
C VAL A 853 19.37 4.32 -22.91
N ASP A 854 20.57 4.16 -23.46
CA ASP A 854 21.71 5.08 -23.28
C ASP A 854 21.99 5.37 -21.79
N SER A 855 21.90 4.33 -20.95
CA SER A 855 21.85 4.47 -19.49
C SER A 855 22.87 3.58 -18.78
N THR A 856 23.38 4.00 -17.62
CA THR A 856 24.47 3.28 -16.94
C THR A 856 24.52 3.47 -15.42
N GLY A 857 24.93 2.42 -14.69
CA GLY A 857 24.82 2.38 -13.23
C GLY A 857 23.35 2.23 -12.81
N ILE A 858 22.69 1.23 -13.38
CA ILE A 858 21.27 0.95 -13.17
C ILE A 858 21.15 -0.31 -12.32
N HIS A 859 20.48 -0.18 -11.17
CA HIS A 859 20.41 -1.22 -10.15
C HIS A 859 18.96 -1.56 -9.84
N VAL A 860 18.47 -2.68 -10.37
CA VAL A 860 17.11 -3.19 -10.13
C VAL A 860 17.18 -4.32 -9.11
N TYR A 861 16.49 -4.15 -7.98
CA TYR A 861 16.48 -5.05 -6.83
C TYR A 861 15.05 -5.51 -6.53
N SER A 862 14.68 -6.60 -7.22
CA SER A 862 13.33 -7.13 -7.38
C SER A 862 12.46 -6.31 -8.35
N ALA A 863 11.78 -7.00 -9.26
CA ALA A 863 10.87 -6.44 -10.26
C ALA A 863 9.76 -7.44 -10.61
N GLY A 864 8.50 -7.02 -10.53
CA GLY A 864 7.34 -7.82 -10.92
C GLY A 864 6.63 -7.23 -12.14
N LEU A 865 6.78 -7.84 -13.31
CA LEU A 865 6.35 -7.26 -14.59
C LEU A 865 5.30 -8.13 -15.30
N TYR A 866 4.06 -7.67 -15.42
CA TYR A 866 2.93 -8.55 -15.76
C TYR A 866 2.16 -8.09 -17.00
N SER A 867 1.79 -9.05 -17.87
CA SER A 867 0.76 -8.87 -18.90
C SER A 867 -0.33 -9.92 -18.71
N PHE A 868 -1.52 -9.50 -18.28
CA PHE A 868 -2.61 -10.43 -17.95
C PHE A 868 -3.60 -10.69 -19.09
N PHE A 869 -3.57 -9.85 -20.13
CA PHE A 869 -4.63 -9.77 -21.14
C PHE A 869 -4.10 -9.54 -22.55
N SER A 870 -4.90 -9.96 -23.52
CA SER A 870 -4.81 -9.55 -24.93
C SER A 870 -6.22 -9.14 -25.37
N ASN A 871 -6.51 -7.83 -25.43
CA ASN A 871 -7.86 -7.27 -25.66
C ASN A 871 -8.89 -7.86 -24.68
N TYR A 872 -8.70 -7.63 -23.38
CA TYR A 872 -9.51 -8.15 -22.27
C TYR A 872 -9.71 -9.69 -22.21
N SER A 873 -9.06 -10.47 -23.07
CA SER A 873 -9.04 -11.93 -22.98
C SER A 873 -7.81 -12.42 -22.20
N GLN A 874 -8.05 -13.21 -21.15
CA GLN A 874 -7.01 -13.89 -20.37
C GLN A 874 -6.59 -15.24 -20.99
N ALA A 875 -7.11 -15.62 -22.15
CA ALA A 875 -6.80 -16.92 -22.79
C ALA A 875 -5.29 -17.12 -23.04
N CYS A 876 -4.56 -16.02 -23.26
CA CYS A 876 -3.11 -15.99 -23.43
C CYS A 876 -2.30 -16.37 -22.17
N LEU A 877 -2.92 -16.41 -20.99
CA LEU A 877 -2.28 -16.91 -19.77
C LEU A 877 -2.02 -18.42 -19.85
N GLY A 878 -2.89 -19.18 -20.54
CA GLY A 878 -2.71 -20.63 -20.73
C GLY A 878 -1.55 -21.01 -21.65
N SER A 879 -1.03 -20.04 -22.41
CA SER A 879 0.12 -20.16 -23.29
C SER A 879 1.31 -19.29 -22.85
N GLU A 880 1.22 -18.64 -21.69
CA GLU A 880 2.20 -17.70 -21.12
C GLU A 880 2.66 -16.61 -22.11
N ASP A 881 1.77 -16.14 -22.98
CA ASP A 881 2.16 -15.34 -24.14
C ASP A 881 1.22 -14.19 -24.53
N CYS A 882 0.65 -13.50 -23.52
CA CYS A 882 -0.15 -12.29 -23.72
C CYS A 882 0.60 -11.17 -24.44
N GLN A 883 1.91 -11.05 -24.21
CA GLN A 883 2.79 -10.04 -24.82
C GLN A 883 4.10 -10.67 -25.30
N THR A 884 4.77 -10.08 -26.29
CA THR A 884 6.03 -10.64 -26.82
C THR A 884 7.21 -10.37 -25.88
N SER A 885 7.33 -9.18 -25.29
CA SER A 885 8.53 -8.78 -24.54
C SER A 885 8.24 -7.92 -23.30
N ALA A 886 8.96 -8.15 -22.20
CA ALA A 886 8.83 -7.42 -20.94
C ALA A 886 9.78 -6.22 -20.83
N VAL A 887 11.09 -6.48 -20.86
CA VAL A 887 12.16 -5.49 -20.72
C VAL A 887 12.87 -5.28 -22.05
N GLN A 888 13.13 -4.03 -22.46
CA GLN A 888 14.06 -3.73 -23.57
C GLN A 888 15.31 -3.02 -23.05
N ILE A 889 16.49 -3.45 -23.51
CA ILE A 889 17.76 -2.75 -23.27
C ILE A 889 18.42 -2.37 -24.60
N LYS A 890 18.85 -1.11 -24.70
CA LYS A 890 19.51 -0.51 -25.86
C LYS A 890 20.71 0.33 -25.41
N GLN A 891 21.88 0.12 -26.01
CA GLN A 891 23.11 0.91 -25.84
C GLN A 891 23.36 1.29 -24.36
N SER A 892 23.41 0.30 -23.48
CA SER A 892 23.47 0.51 -22.02
C SER A 892 24.48 -0.44 -21.38
N SER A 893 25.08 -0.04 -20.26
CA SER A 893 26.18 -0.75 -19.61
C SER A 893 26.18 -0.56 -18.10
N ASN A 894 26.78 -1.45 -17.32
CA ASN A 894 26.68 -1.45 -15.85
C ASN A 894 25.20 -1.46 -15.39
N VAL A 895 24.42 -2.39 -15.99
CA VAL A 895 23.02 -2.69 -15.69
C VAL A 895 22.95 -4.00 -14.93
N TRP A 896 22.44 -3.94 -13.70
CA TRP A 896 22.30 -5.09 -12.79
C TRP A 896 20.83 -5.27 -12.46
N MET A 897 20.29 -6.46 -12.72
CA MET A 897 18.90 -6.80 -12.37
C MET A 897 18.87 -8.06 -11.51
N TYR A 898 18.34 -7.95 -10.29
CA TYR A 898 18.17 -9.04 -9.34
C TYR A 898 16.69 -9.33 -9.11
N SER A 899 16.31 -10.59 -8.94
CA SER A 899 14.92 -11.01 -8.67
C SER A 899 13.91 -10.47 -9.71
N LEU A 900 14.23 -10.61 -10.99
CA LEU A 900 13.34 -10.23 -12.09
C LEU A 900 12.28 -11.33 -12.29
N ALA A 901 11.01 -11.00 -12.09
CA ALA A 901 9.87 -11.88 -12.32
C ALA A 901 8.93 -11.29 -13.38
N THR A 902 8.48 -12.13 -14.31
CA THR A 902 7.60 -11.73 -15.42
C THR A 902 6.38 -12.64 -15.57
N LYS A 903 5.23 -12.12 -15.98
CA LYS A 903 4.03 -12.92 -16.29
C LYS A 903 3.59 -12.81 -17.74
N ALA A 904 3.41 -13.98 -18.38
CA ALA A 904 2.86 -14.17 -19.73
C ALA A 904 3.44 -13.24 -20.82
N MET A 905 4.76 -13.04 -20.77
CA MET A 905 5.54 -12.29 -21.74
C MET A 905 6.60 -13.24 -22.33
N LYS A 906 6.65 -13.45 -23.66
CA LYS A 906 7.54 -14.48 -24.27
C LYS A 906 9.03 -14.27 -23.96
N GLN A 907 9.46 -13.03 -23.89
CA GLN A 907 10.84 -12.61 -23.63
C GLN A 907 10.89 -11.80 -22.32
N MET A 908 11.71 -12.24 -21.36
CA MET A 908 11.94 -11.52 -20.11
C MET A 908 12.80 -10.27 -20.33
N VAL A 909 13.84 -10.39 -21.15
CA VAL A 909 14.73 -9.28 -21.53
C VAL A 909 15.06 -9.40 -23.01
N SER A 910 14.77 -8.35 -23.76
CA SER A 910 15.03 -8.21 -25.20
C SER A 910 16.18 -7.23 -25.42
N LEU A 911 17.22 -7.66 -26.12
CA LEU A 911 18.31 -6.80 -26.56
C LEU A 911 18.05 -6.32 -27.99
N VAL A 912 18.34 -5.04 -28.25
CA VAL A 912 18.24 -4.49 -29.62
C VAL A 912 19.32 -5.13 -30.52
N ASN A 913 18.89 -5.66 -31.68
CA ASN A 913 19.70 -6.41 -32.67
C ASN A 913 20.44 -7.65 -32.12
N SER A 914 19.97 -8.24 -31.03
CA SER A 914 20.55 -9.46 -30.46
C SER A 914 19.44 -10.36 -29.92
N SER A 915 19.83 -11.54 -29.47
CA SER A 915 18.90 -12.52 -28.93
C SER A 915 18.27 -12.05 -27.60
N ALA A 916 17.19 -12.71 -27.20
CA ALA A 916 16.42 -12.34 -26.01
C ALA A 916 16.40 -13.49 -24.99
N THR A 917 16.33 -13.14 -23.70
CA THR A 917 16.14 -14.12 -22.62
C THR A 917 14.71 -14.65 -22.63
N PRO A 918 14.48 -15.94 -22.94
CA PRO A 918 13.14 -16.48 -23.12
C PRO A 918 12.50 -16.82 -21.77
N ALA A 919 11.23 -16.43 -21.60
CA ALA A 919 10.45 -16.72 -20.39
C ALA A 919 10.23 -18.23 -20.19
N ALA A 920 10.01 -18.98 -21.28
CA ALA A 920 9.75 -20.43 -21.24
C ALA A 920 10.87 -21.27 -20.59
N GLN A 921 12.15 -20.86 -20.70
CA GLN A 921 13.24 -21.54 -19.97
C GLN A 921 13.23 -21.21 -18.47
N ASN A 922 12.70 -20.04 -18.11
CA ASN A 922 12.77 -19.42 -16.80
C ASN A 922 11.47 -19.58 -15.98
N GLN A 923 10.49 -20.33 -16.48
CA GLN A 923 9.26 -20.62 -15.75
C GLN A 923 9.56 -21.25 -14.38
N ASN A 924 8.85 -20.76 -13.37
CA ASN A 924 9.00 -21.08 -11.97
C ASN A 924 7.66 -20.82 -11.25
N GLY A 925 6.72 -21.77 -11.34
CA GLY A 925 5.38 -21.61 -10.78
C GLY A 925 4.54 -20.71 -11.66
N PHE A 926 3.78 -19.81 -11.03
CA PHE A 926 2.90 -18.89 -11.76
C PHE A 926 3.62 -17.92 -12.72
N LEU A 927 4.92 -17.72 -12.56
CA LEU A 927 5.73 -16.71 -13.28
C LEU A 927 6.91 -17.35 -14.00
N SER A 928 7.62 -16.56 -14.80
CA SER A 928 9.03 -16.80 -15.10
C SER A 928 9.90 -15.92 -14.20
N SER A 929 10.98 -16.45 -13.62
CA SER A 929 11.79 -15.72 -12.62
C SER A 929 13.30 -15.96 -12.75
N LEU A 930 14.08 -14.89 -12.56
CA LEU A 930 15.54 -14.92 -12.47
C LEU A 930 16.02 -14.37 -11.12
N VAL A 931 16.93 -15.07 -10.43
CA VAL A 931 17.61 -14.52 -9.25
C VAL A 931 18.54 -13.37 -9.62
N ALA A 932 19.17 -13.45 -10.80
CA ALA A 932 19.99 -12.38 -11.37
C ALA A 932 20.04 -12.45 -12.90
N TRP A 933 20.05 -11.27 -13.54
CA TRP A 933 20.35 -11.07 -14.94
C TRP A 933 21.51 -10.06 -15.02
N LEU A 934 22.63 -10.51 -15.58
CA LEU A 934 23.93 -9.86 -15.43
C LEU A 934 24.64 -9.58 -16.77
N ALA A 935 24.03 -9.88 -17.92
CA ALA A 935 24.69 -9.69 -19.22
C ALA A 935 25.04 -8.22 -19.51
N GLY A 936 24.32 -7.25 -18.93
CA GLY A 936 24.64 -5.83 -18.98
C GLY A 936 25.60 -5.32 -17.91
N SER A 937 26.18 -6.18 -17.06
CA SER A 937 26.99 -5.75 -15.91
C SER A 937 28.40 -5.31 -16.29
N GLU A 938 29.07 -6.05 -17.20
CA GLU A 938 30.46 -5.82 -17.62
C GLU A 938 30.58 -5.12 -18.98
N GLU A 939 29.60 -5.29 -19.86
CA GLU A 939 29.68 -4.94 -21.29
C GLU A 939 28.54 -3.98 -21.70
N GLU A 940 28.71 -3.28 -22.83
CA GLU A 940 27.65 -2.45 -23.42
C GLU A 940 26.77 -3.29 -24.36
N ILE A 941 25.47 -3.29 -24.11
CA ILE A 941 24.51 -4.23 -24.68
C ILE A 941 23.38 -3.55 -25.45
N GLY A 942 22.83 -4.25 -26.45
CA GLY A 942 21.74 -3.76 -27.30
C GLY A 942 22.21 -2.66 -28.28
N MET A 943 23.34 -2.88 -28.94
CA MET A 943 23.94 -1.92 -29.89
C MET A 943 23.21 -1.90 -31.25
N PRO A 944 23.22 -0.77 -31.99
CA PRO A 944 22.93 -0.78 -33.42
C PRO A 944 23.96 -1.65 -34.17
N PRO A 945 23.65 -2.12 -35.39
CA PRO A 945 24.68 -2.72 -36.24
C PRO A 945 25.77 -1.68 -36.50
N LEU A 946 27.04 -2.10 -36.50
CA LEU A 946 28.12 -1.24 -36.96
C LEU A 946 27.92 -0.98 -38.47
N HIS A 947 27.43 0.21 -38.80
CA HIS A 947 27.52 0.73 -40.15
C HIS A 947 29.01 0.95 -40.46
N HIS A 948 29.62 -0.02 -41.11
CA HIS A 948 30.88 0.16 -41.80
C HIS A 948 30.64 1.15 -42.95
N GLU A 949 30.99 2.42 -42.73
CA GLU A 949 31.24 3.35 -43.82
C GLU A 949 32.45 2.82 -44.61
N SER A 950 32.25 2.60 -45.92
CA SER A 950 33.20 1.99 -46.86
C SER A 950 33.53 2.93 -48.01
#